data_AF-A0A7S3L2U5-F1
#
_entry.id   AF-A0A7S3L2U5-F1
#
_cell.length_a   1.000
_cell.length_b   1.000
_cell.length_c   1.000
_cell.angle_alpha   90.00
_cell.angle_beta   90.00
_cell.angle_gamma   90.00
#
_symmetry.space_group_name_H-M   'P 1'
#
loop_
_entity.id
_entity.type
_entity.pdbx_description
1 polymer ?
#
loop_
_entity_poly.entity_id
_entity_poly.type
_entity_poly.pdbx_seq_one_letter_code
_entity_poly.pdbx_strand_id
1 'polypeptide(L)'
;MMKQATALWYLALGASLVAASSAENVASENARTFADPAAVFPAVSAKRALQYKGKGYYYSKGKGYYSKGKGKGKGKGAPAPAPTPKPATPAPTSQIVQRPTRAPTPRPTRAPTPSPTDACITSVSIACYTEDYISCDDVVTPNVVCASATKKISFTYDGVSTCQDSFRFNQQSSASGNTNCEDNAPLVSNVNVVCADASNTNLELAVSPSSVGPGEKFDVTNGSNDLPSSIICSVFDGVTELQTNLISLTGPLNLKEKFGSLQIQSCDDQNCLQDATFNYFIKNEGTGPLRLSAVTRGITGLPDKNLIAELSSNVIPADDRLKTTETFEIDVCEMKSIVASANVIAQALDGPGCEGEDLITFQFDPTCQLDAELECEEKGTGKDCKELQSIGTPTCACAGQCATELSFRYTGDNCALRPPGDNSIICIDGPGKPETVRVRVGDLFNGDVTEGDIITLSNGGNCLPDSLTFSVTDGGSSQYQLVTFSTGCSEGGIDLTDTFGGFDFSGFQCQNGPEENCFTEIDFEVCTTNESVVPINITEVTLNFDDEIIDLISGIQLFAAGETVCIKETSIITLCGDPTFEATVTVESDKDCRDTIIVQEELESRPTGAPTPSPTPQPTLEPTPEPTDVPTPQPTPGPTPQPTPEPTRAPTPQPTPAPTPQPTPEPTR
;
A
#
# COMPACT_ATOMS: atom_id res chain seq x y z
N MET A 1 -67.11 14.81 -10.13
CA MET A 1 -68.03 15.35 -9.12
C MET A 1 -67.23 15.61 -7.86
N MET A 2 -67.32 16.84 -7.33
CA MET A 2 -66.83 17.36 -6.03
C MET A 2 -65.31 17.31 -5.76
N LYS A 3 -64.65 18.33 -5.18
CA LYS A 3 -64.79 19.79 -5.06
C LYS A 3 -63.62 20.25 -4.16
N GLN A 4 -62.88 21.28 -4.59
CA GLN A 4 -62.36 22.44 -3.80
C GLN A 4 -61.41 22.19 -2.60
N ALA A 5 -60.45 23.05 -2.21
CA ALA A 5 -59.96 24.40 -2.56
C ALA A 5 -58.59 24.54 -1.82
N THR A 6 -57.68 25.50 -2.05
CA THR A 6 -57.87 26.97 -2.08
C THR A 6 -56.59 27.66 -2.59
N ALA A 7 -56.77 28.74 -3.35
CA ALA A 7 -55.78 29.69 -3.83
C ALA A 7 -55.64 30.91 -2.87
N LEU A 8 -54.66 31.79 -3.10
CA LEU A 8 -54.69 33.28 -3.09
C LEU A 8 -53.22 33.80 -2.99
N TRP A 9 -52.72 34.93 -3.54
CA TRP A 9 -53.28 36.12 -4.21
C TRP A 9 -52.18 37.03 -4.85
N TYR A 10 -52.53 37.62 -6.01
CA TYR A 10 -52.37 38.99 -6.54
C TYR A 10 -51.03 39.74 -6.86
N LEU A 11 -51.12 40.35 -8.06
CA LEU A 11 -50.32 41.36 -8.77
C LEU A 11 -50.45 42.81 -8.22
N ALA A 12 -49.43 43.65 -8.46
CA ALA A 12 -49.49 45.05 -8.98
C ALA A 12 -48.03 45.58 -9.16
N LEU A 13 -47.51 45.95 -10.33
CA LEU A 13 -47.74 47.09 -11.26
C LEU A 13 -47.29 48.49 -10.76
N GLY A 14 -46.45 49.15 -11.60
CA GLY A 14 -46.19 50.61 -11.65
C GLY A 14 -44.68 50.94 -11.79
N ALA A 15 -44.12 51.19 -12.99
CA ALA A 15 -44.12 52.47 -13.75
C ALA A 15 -43.32 53.60 -13.03
N SER A 16 -42.44 54.43 -13.60
CA SER A 16 -41.94 54.72 -14.96
C SER A 16 -40.86 55.84 -14.86
N LEU A 17 -40.13 56.10 -15.98
CA LEU A 17 -39.45 57.37 -16.40
C LEU A 17 -38.10 57.72 -15.71
N VAL A 18 -37.06 58.32 -16.33
CA VAL A 18 -36.75 58.86 -17.68
C VAL A 18 -35.26 59.25 -17.77
N ALA A 19 -34.68 59.13 -18.99
CA ALA A 19 -33.56 59.88 -19.62
C ALA A 19 -32.18 59.96 -18.90
N ALA A 20 -31.02 60.10 -19.55
CA ALA A 20 -30.51 60.14 -20.92
C ALA A 20 -28.97 59.96 -20.76
N SER A 21 -28.18 59.46 -21.70
CA SER A 21 -27.74 60.20 -22.90
C SER A 21 -26.61 59.41 -23.61
N SER A 22 -26.54 59.59 -24.94
CA SER A 22 -25.42 59.39 -25.88
C SER A 22 -24.75 58.00 -25.92
N ALA A 23 -24.93 57.16 -26.95
CA ALA A 23 -24.51 57.32 -28.36
C ALA A 23 -23.00 57.67 -28.45
N GLU A 24 -22.14 56.89 -29.09
CA GLU A 24 -22.09 56.59 -30.53
C GLU A 24 -21.02 55.50 -30.76
N ASN A 25 -21.33 54.46 -31.55
CA ASN A 25 -20.83 54.23 -32.93
C ASN A 25 -19.35 53.82 -33.00
N VAL A 26 -18.89 52.87 -33.82
CA VAL A 26 -19.43 52.17 -34.98
C VAL A 26 -18.41 51.09 -35.39
N ALA A 27 -18.92 49.94 -35.86
CA ALA A 27 -18.45 49.09 -36.96
C ALA A 27 -16.96 48.64 -37.04
N SER A 28 -16.60 47.54 -37.68
CA SER A 28 -17.27 46.39 -38.26
C SER A 28 -16.16 45.46 -38.76
N GLU A 29 -16.44 44.17 -38.71
CA GLU A 29 -16.21 43.16 -39.75
C GLU A 29 -14.83 42.95 -40.42
N ASN A 30 -14.65 41.64 -40.66
CA ASN A 30 -13.78 40.96 -41.62
C ASN A 30 -12.36 40.69 -41.13
N ALA A 31 -11.75 39.51 -41.23
CA ALA A 31 -12.05 38.15 -41.69
C ALA A 31 -10.70 37.60 -42.20
N ARG A 32 -10.49 36.30 -42.02
CA ARG A 32 -9.56 35.41 -42.75
C ARG A 32 -8.10 35.27 -42.28
N THR A 33 -7.85 34.02 -41.87
CA THR A 33 -6.86 33.04 -42.38
C THR A 33 -5.42 32.99 -41.85
N PHE A 34 -5.08 31.77 -41.41
CA PHE A 34 -3.82 31.00 -41.52
C PHE A 34 -2.54 31.59 -40.88
N ALA A 35 -2.03 30.89 -39.86
CA ALA A 35 -0.75 30.17 -39.87
C ALA A 35 -0.18 30.04 -38.44
N ASP A 36 0.26 28.84 -38.08
CA ASP A 36 1.23 28.57 -37.00
C ASP A 36 2.53 29.33 -37.27
N PRO A 37 3.29 29.80 -36.24
CA PRO A 37 4.37 28.94 -35.73
C PRO A 37 4.78 29.13 -34.24
N ALA A 38 5.36 28.06 -33.71
CA ALA A 38 6.43 27.93 -32.70
C ALA A 38 6.89 29.13 -31.82
N ALA A 39 7.01 28.78 -30.53
CA ALA A 39 8.05 29.10 -29.53
C ALA A 39 7.87 30.29 -28.56
N VAL A 40 8.27 30.00 -27.30
CA VAL A 40 8.86 30.86 -26.25
C VAL A 40 8.04 31.01 -24.94
N PHE A 41 8.55 30.33 -23.90
CA PHE A 41 8.41 30.48 -22.43
C PHE A 41 8.52 31.96 -21.94
N PRO A 42 8.07 32.36 -20.71
CA PRO A 42 8.44 31.70 -19.46
C PRO A 42 7.40 31.61 -18.33
N ALA A 43 7.76 30.73 -17.38
CA ALA A 43 7.17 30.52 -16.07
C ALA A 43 7.25 31.76 -15.17
N VAL A 44 6.23 31.94 -14.31
CA VAL A 44 6.35 32.63 -13.02
C VAL A 44 5.56 31.84 -11.98
N SER A 45 6.30 31.18 -11.10
CA SER A 45 5.83 30.57 -9.86
C SER A 45 5.42 31.65 -8.86
N ALA A 46 4.26 31.48 -8.22
CA ALA A 46 3.85 32.25 -7.05
C ALA A 46 3.20 31.31 -6.03
N LYS A 47 3.99 30.73 -5.12
CA LYS A 47 3.48 30.05 -3.92
C LYS A 47 3.33 31.09 -2.80
N ARG A 48 2.08 31.30 -2.37
CA ARG A 48 1.72 32.08 -1.18
C ARG A 48 1.74 31.17 0.05
N ALA A 49 2.48 31.60 1.07
CA ALA A 49 2.46 31.01 2.40
C ALA A 49 1.11 31.23 3.10
N LEU A 50 0.55 30.16 3.67
CA LEU A 50 -0.48 30.23 4.71
C LEU A 50 -0.07 29.33 5.89
N GLN A 51 0.21 29.97 7.02
CA GLN A 51 0.39 29.34 8.32
C GLN A 51 -0.93 28.68 8.78
N TYR A 52 -0.88 27.42 9.19
CA TYR A 52 -1.91 26.84 10.06
C TYR A 52 -1.29 26.29 11.35
N LYS A 53 -1.88 26.72 12.46
CA LYS A 53 -1.50 26.36 13.84
C LYS A 53 -1.95 24.95 14.15
N GLY A 54 -1.00 24.12 14.60
CA GLY A 54 -1.26 22.76 15.07
C GLY A 54 -2.17 22.67 16.29
N LYS A 55 -3.02 21.66 16.29
CA LYS A 55 -3.60 21.02 17.48
C LYS A 55 -3.23 19.54 17.40
N GLY A 56 -2.42 19.10 18.35
CA GLY A 56 -1.97 17.71 18.43
C GLY A 56 -3.05 16.79 18.99
N TYR A 57 -3.06 15.56 18.49
CA TYR A 57 -3.63 14.40 19.14
C TYR A 57 -2.56 13.31 19.14
N TYR A 58 -2.28 12.78 20.33
CA TYR A 58 -1.34 11.69 20.57
C TYR A 58 -2.09 10.36 20.44
N TYR A 59 -1.55 9.39 19.70
CA TYR A 59 -1.86 7.97 19.86
C TYR A 59 -0.58 7.22 20.22
N SER A 60 -0.58 6.59 21.39
CA SER A 60 0.47 5.71 21.88
C SER A 60 0.09 4.25 21.61
N LYS A 61 0.84 3.54 20.76
CA LYS A 61 0.84 2.07 20.72
C LYS A 61 2.12 1.56 21.38
N GLY A 62 1.99 0.96 22.56
CA GLY A 62 3.06 0.20 23.22
C GLY A 62 2.79 -1.29 23.14
N LYS A 63 3.59 -2.02 22.36
CA LYS A 63 3.72 -3.49 22.47
C LYS A 63 5.01 -3.79 23.24
N GLY A 64 4.88 -4.45 24.39
CA GLY A 64 6.01 -4.93 25.19
C GLY A 64 6.24 -6.43 24.97
N TYR A 65 7.44 -6.79 24.54
CA TYR A 65 7.94 -8.17 24.60
C TYR A 65 8.91 -8.36 25.77
N TYR A 66 8.72 -9.45 26.48
CA TYR A 66 9.57 -9.96 27.55
C TYR A 66 10.95 -10.38 27.03
N SER A 67 12.02 -10.04 27.75
CA SER A 67 13.14 -10.98 27.92
C SER A 67 13.88 -10.75 29.26
N LYS A 68 14.14 -11.86 29.95
CA LYS A 68 14.97 -11.95 31.17
C LYS A 68 16.44 -12.06 30.76
N GLY A 69 17.32 -11.30 31.40
CA GLY A 69 18.77 -11.49 31.29
C GLY A 69 19.52 -10.94 32.52
N LYS A 70 20.21 -11.81 33.24
CA LYS A 70 21.04 -11.51 34.42
C LYS A 70 22.33 -10.76 34.04
N GLY A 71 22.81 -9.84 34.88
CA GLY A 71 24.20 -9.34 34.79
C GLY A 71 24.61 -8.43 35.94
N LYS A 72 25.70 -8.77 36.63
CA LYS A 72 26.30 -8.07 37.79
C LYS A 72 27.33 -7.01 37.34
N GLY A 73 27.56 -5.98 38.18
CA GLY A 73 28.84 -5.25 38.29
C GLY A 73 28.66 -3.74 38.47
N LYS A 74 28.74 -3.18 39.69
CA LYS A 74 29.92 -2.73 40.46
C LYS A 74 30.58 -1.41 39.98
N GLY A 75 30.33 -0.36 40.79
CA GLY A 75 31.31 0.64 41.28
C GLY A 75 31.65 1.82 40.36
N LYS A 76 32.10 3.00 40.82
CA LYS A 76 32.11 3.75 42.10
C LYS A 76 32.98 5.00 41.85
N GLY A 77 32.61 6.18 42.40
CA GLY A 77 33.50 7.35 42.63
C GLY A 77 32.98 8.65 41.98
N ALA A 78 32.31 9.59 42.68
CA ALA A 78 32.75 10.58 43.70
C ALA A 78 33.56 11.77 43.11
N PRO A 79 33.58 13.02 43.65
CA PRO A 79 33.06 13.55 44.94
C PRO A 79 32.36 14.95 44.90
N ALA A 80 32.02 15.45 46.10
CA ALA A 80 31.27 16.69 46.51
C ALA A 80 32.14 17.99 46.53
N PRO A 81 31.83 19.15 47.21
CA PRO A 81 30.62 19.60 47.97
C PRO A 81 30.25 21.13 47.91
N ALA A 82 29.22 21.52 48.71
CA ALA A 82 29.06 22.76 49.54
C ALA A 82 27.84 23.67 49.21
N PRO A 83 27.40 24.60 50.11
CA PRO A 83 26.59 24.33 51.31
C PRO A 83 25.32 25.22 51.49
N THR A 84 24.52 24.88 52.50
CA THR A 84 23.25 25.48 53.01
C THR A 84 23.31 26.95 53.49
N PRO A 85 22.14 27.56 53.83
CA PRO A 85 21.92 27.90 55.25
C PRO A 85 20.52 27.62 55.85
N LYS A 86 20.58 27.42 57.18
CA LYS A 86 19.62 27.26 58.31
C LYS A 86 18.85 28.57 58.66
N PRO A 87 18.14 28.76 59.82
CA PRO A 87 17.44 27.89 60.81
C PRO A 87 15.98 28.43 61.15
N ALA A 88 15.11 27.79 61.97
CA ALA A 88 15.12 27.83 63.45
C ALA A 88 14.05 26.94 64.14
N THR A 89 14.52 26.21 65.17
CA THR A 89 13.84 25.55 66.32
C THR A 89 13.53 26.60 67.44
N PRO A 90 13.05 26.33 68.70
CA PRO A 90 12.89 25.08 69.51
C PRO A 90 11.54 24.93 70.31
N ALA A 91 11.11 23.71 70.71
CA ALA A 91 11.21 22.99 72.03
C ALA A 91 10.55 23.71 73.24
N PRO A 92 10.04 23.07 74.33
CA PRO A 92 10.66 21.96 75.12
C PRO A 92 9.62 20.92 75.65
N THR A 93 9.82 19.95 76.56
CA THR A 93 10.90 19.05 77.04
C THR A 93 10.27 18.27 78.23
N SER A 94 10.73 17.03 78.47
CA SER A 94 10.91 16.34 79.79
C SER A 94 10.16 14.98 79.86
N GLN A 95 10.79 13.80 79.81
CA GLN A 95 11.76 13.16 80.74
C GLN A 95 11.14 12.94 82.15
N ILE A 96 10.91 11.74 82.74
CA ILE A 96 11.87 10.73 83.25
C ILE A 96 11.13 9.59 84.03
N VAL A 97 11.45 8.30 83.73
CA VAL A 97 11.81 7.15 84.62
C VAL A 97 10.79 6.16 85.31
N GLN A 98 11.00 4.87 84.94
CA GLN A 98 10.89 3.55 85.67
C GLN A 98 9.50 3.01 86.11
N ARG A 99 9.16 1.71 86.10
CA ARG A 99 9.84 0.40 86.37
C ARG A 99 9.01 -0.77 85.71
N PRO A 100 9.43 -2.05 85.74
CA PRO A 100 9.05 -3.10 84.78
C PRO A 100 7.77 -3.87 85.12
N THR A 101 6.98 -4.23 84.10
CA THR A 101 5.94 -5.27 84.22
C THR A 101 5.76 -6.01 82.89
N ARG A 102 5.96 -7.33 82.96
CA ARG A 102 5.41 -8.46 82.18
C ARG A 102 4.76 -8.16 80.81
N ALA A 103 5.23 -8.89 79.79
CA ALA A 103 4.69 -8.93 78.43
C ALA A 103 3.16 -9.19 78.39
N PRO A 104 2.39 -8.37 77.66
CA PRO A 104 1.09 -8.74 77.13
C PRO A 104 1.25 -9.40 75.75
N THR A 105 0.56 -10.52 75.59
CA THR A 105 0.34 -11.26 74.33
C THR A 105 -0.10 -10.31 73.20
N PRO A 106 0.37 -10.49 71.94
CA PRO A 106 -0.06 -9.64 70.84
C PRO A 106 -1.58 -9.78 70.64
N ARG A 107 -2.28 -8.66 70.73
CA ARG A 107 -3.66 -8.52 70.25
C ARG A 107 -3.64 -8.80 68.74
N PRO A 108 -4.57 -9.60 68.19
CA PRO A 108 -4.65 -9.76 66.74
C PRO A 108 -4.92 -8.38 66.15
N THR A 109 -3.97 -7.86 65.38
CA THR A 109 -4.19 -6.70 64.52
C THR A 109 -5.24 -7.13 63.52
N ARG A 110 -6.49 -6.69 63.71
CA ARG A 110 -7.55 -6.85 62.71
C ARG A 110 -6.98 -6.28 61.41
N ALA A 111 -6.93 -7.10 60.36
CA ALA A 111 -6.60 -6.64 59.02
C ALA A 111 -7.43 -5.39 58.72
N PRO A 112 -6.86 -4.36 58.05
CA PRO A 112 -7.65 -3.20 57.65
C PRO A 112 -8.91 -3.69 56.94
N THR A 113 -10.07 -3.33 57.48
CA THR A 113 -11.34 -3.58 56.81
C THR A 113 -11.22 -2.90 55.45
N PRO A 114 -11.37 -3.62 54.32
CA PRO A 114 -11.28 -3.00 53.01
C PRO A 114 -12.28 -1.85 52.94
N SER A 115 -11.90 -0.79 52.24
CA SER A 115 -12.77 0.36 52.02
C SER A 115 -14.08 -0.15 51.40
N PRO A 116 -15.28 0.36 51.76
CA PRO A 116 -16.56 -0.11 51.21
C PRO A 116 -16.66 0.03 49.67
N THR A 117 -15.72 0.73 49.05
CA THR A 117 -15.54 0.89 47.60
C THR A 117 -14.82 -0.28 46.91
N ASP A 118 -14.10 -1.14 47.64
CA ASP A 118 -13.33 -2.28 47.06
C ASP A 118 -14.11 -3.61 47.12
N ALA A 119 -15.38 -3.56 47.56
CA ALA A 119 -16.24 -4.71 47.74
C ALA A 119 -16.98 -5.12 46.45
N CYS A 120 -17.28 -4.15 45.56
CA CYS A 120 -17.96 -4.38 44.29
C CYS A 120 -17.18 -3.73 43.16
N ILE A 121 -16.40 -4.53 42.44
CA ILE A 121 -15.70 -4.14 41.20
C ILE A 121 -15.95 -5.27 40.21
N THR A 122 -16.54 -4.94 39.07
CA THR A 122 -16.78 -5.89 37.99
C THR A 122 -16.28 -5.29 36.69
N SER A 123 -15.73 -6.13 35.83
CA SER A 123 -15.39 -5.77 34.46
C SER A 123 -16.06 -6.73 33.49
N VAL A 124 -16.32 -6.26 32.29
CA VAL A 124 -16.75 -7.08 31.16
C VAL A 124 -15.78 -6.84 30.01
N SER A 125 -15.51 -7.87 29.22
CA SER A 125 -14.77 -7.73 27.96
C SER A 125 -15.42 -8.55 26.87
N ILE A 126 -15.51 -7.98 25.66
CA ILE A 126 -16.04 -8.59 24.46
C ILE A 126 -14.88 -8.98 23.56
N ALA A 127 -14.92 -10.19 22.99
CA ALA A 127 -14.01 -10.59 21.94
C ALA A 127 -14.76 -11.28 20.81
N CYS A 128 -14.51 -10.88 19.57
CA CYS A 128 -15.17 -11.38 18.38
C CYS A 128 -14.17 -12.14 17.50
N TYR A 129 -14.50 -13.36 17.12
CA TYR A 129 -13.66 -14.19 16.25
C TYR A 129 -14.50 -14.95 15.21
N THR A 130 -13.94 -15.19 14.03
CA THR A 130 -14.51 -16.10 13.02
C THR A 130 -14.30 -17.57 13.39
N GLU A 131 -14.87 -18.51 12.61
CA GLU A 131 -14.61 -19.95 12.76
C GLU A 131 -13.12 -20.32 12.67
N ASP A 132 -12.37 -19.60 11.83
CA ASP A 132 -10.92 -19.76 11.65
C ASP A 132 -10.08 -19.05 12.72
N TYR A 133 -10.71 -18.57 13.80
CA TYR A 133 -10.07 -17.85 14.91
C TYR A 133 -9.41 -16.51 14.52
N ILE A 134 -9.85 -15.90 13.41
CA ILE A 134 -9.43 -14.56 13.01
C ILE A 134 -10.25 -13.54 13.82
N SER A 135 -9.59 -12.51 14.37
CA SER A 135 -10.29 -11.41 15.07
C SER A 135 -11.23 -10.70 14.10
N CYS A 136 -12.44 -10.33 14.52
CA CYS A 136 -13.39 -9.63 13.64
C CYS A 136 -12.85 -8.29 13.10
N ASP A 137 -11.92 -7.66 13.82
CA ASP A 137 -11.22 -6.43 13.39
C ASP A 137 -10.18 -6.69 12.28
N ASP A 138 -9.73 -7.94 12.15
CA ASP A 138 -8.68 -8.38 11.21
C ASP A 138 -9.26 -9.20 10.04
N VAL A 139 -10.58 -9.30 9.92
CA VAL A 139 -11.23 -10.05 8.82
C VAL A 139 -11.05 -9.27 7.53
N VAL A 140 -10.30 -9.86 6.61
CA VAL A 140 -10.14 -9.34 5.25
C VAL A 140 -11.36 -9.71 4.43
N THR A 141 -11.90 -8.74 3.69
CA THR A 141 -13.00 -8.98 2.76
C THR A 141 -12.50 -9.91 1.65
N PRO A 142 -13.22 -11.01 1.34
CA PRO A 142 -12.85 -11.88 0.23
C PRO A 142 -12.80 -11.08 -1.06
N ASN A 143 -12.00 -11.53 -2.05
CA ASN A 143 -12.05 -10.91 -3.37
C ASN A 143 -13.50 -10.96 -3.85
N VAL A 144 -14.10 -9.79 -4.04
CA VAL A 144 -15.52 -9.65 -4.35
C VAL A 144 -15.78 -10.13 -5.78
N VAL A 145 -14.74 -10.38 -6.57
CA VAL A 145 -14.81 -10.90 -7.93
C VAL A 145 -14.63 -12.42 -7.93
N CYS A 146 -15.60 -13.14 -8.47
CA CYS A 146 -15.51 -14.58 -8.67
C CYS A 146 -14.48 -14.90 -9.77
N ALA A 147 -13.67 -15.94 -9.55
CA ALA A 147 -12.64 -16.35 -10.49
C ALA A 147 -13.21 -16.79 -11.86
N SER A 148 -12.44 -16.58 -12.93
CA SER A 148 -12.77 -17.11 -14.26
C SER A 148 -12.76 -18.65 -14.19
N ALA A 149 -13.89 -19.29 -14.52
CA ALA A 149 -14.18 -20.73 -14.37
C ALA A 149 -14.65 -21.18 -12.97
N THR A 150 -15.67 -20.50 -12.44
CA THR A 150 -16.35 -20.90 -11.20
C THR A 150 -17.03 -22.27 -11.32
N LYS A 151 -16.91 -23.15 -10.32
CA LYS A 151 -17.58 -24.48 -10.30
C LYS A 151 -18.93 -24.46 -9.60
N LYS A 152 -19.07 -23.56 -8.63
CA LYS A 152 -20.25 -23.38 -7.79
C LYS A 152 -20.53 -21.91 -7.60
N ILE A 153 -21.76 -21.49 -7.87
CA ILE A 153 -22.24 -20.16 -7.50
C ILE A 153 -23.45 -20.32 -6.60
N SER A 154 -23.60 -19.45 -5.61
CA SER A 154 -24.74 -19.46 -4.71
C SER A 154 -25.49 -18.15 -4.78
N PHE A 155 -26.81 -18.25 -4.76
CA PHE A 155 -27.71 -17.10 -4.81
C PHE A 155 -28.66 -17.08 -3.63
N THR A 156 -29.22 -15.92 -3.33
CA THR A 156 -30.44 -15.76 -2.52
C THR A 156 -31.57 -15.23 -3.37
N TYR A 157 -32.80 -15.62 -3.04
CA TYR A 157 -34.02 -15.08 -3.62
C TYR A 157 -34.60 -13.98 -2.71
N ASP A 158 -34.99 -12.82 -3.21
CA ASP A 158 -35.55 -11.75 -2.36
C ASP A 158 -37.09 -11.61 -2.41
N GLY A 159 -37.76 -12.30 -3.35
CA GLY A 159 -39.21 -12.33 -3.43
C GLY A 159 -39.90 -11.06 -3.93
N VAL A 160 -39.14 -10.00 -4.22
CA VAL A 160 -39.72 -8.68 -4.51
C VAL A 160 -39.05 -7.94 -5.67
N SER A 161 -37.76 -8.16 -5.92
CA SER A 161 -37.03 -7.42 -6.95
C SER A 161 -37.38 -7.89 -8.35
N THR A 162 -37.85 -6.95 -9.15
CA THR A 162 -38.13 -7.11 -10.58
C THR A 162 -36.86 -6.90 -11.40
N CYS A 163 -36.86 -7.31 -12.66
CA CYS A 163 -35.78 -6.97 -13.59
C CYS A 163 -35.54 -5.46 -13.68
N GLN A 164 -36.58 -4.64 -13.44
CA GLN A 164 -36.43 -3.18 -13.40
C GLN A 164 -35.54 -2.67 -12.26
N ASP A 165 -35.54 -3.36 -11.13
CA ASP A 165 -34.75 -3.00 -9.96
C ASP A 165 -33.26 -3.29 -10.17
N SER A 166 -32.93 -4.27 -11.02
CA SER A 166 -31.55 -4.68 -11.33
C SER A 166 -30.81 -3.69 -12.24
N PHE A 167 -31.50 -2.96 -13.13
CA PHE A 167 -30.86 -1.98 -14.05
C PHE A 167 -30.09 -0.85 -13.36
N ARG A 168 -30.29 -0.62 -12.05
CA ARG A 168 -29.55 0.38 -11.28
C ARG A 168 -28.25 -0.14 -10.65
N PHE A 169 -28.06 -1.45 -10.57
CA PHE A 169 -27.02 -2.07 -9.74
C PHE A 169 -26.03 -2.94 -10.50
N ASN A 170 -26.44 -3.57 -11.61
CA ASN A 170 -25.51 -4.21 -12.53
C ASN A 170 -25.71 -3.60 -13.92
N GLN A 171 -24.63 -3.46 -14.69
CA GLN A 171 -24.68 -2.97 -16.06
C GLN A 171 -25.36 -3.98 -17.00
N GLN A 172 -26.61 -4.36 -16.74
CA GLN A 172 -27.52 -5.01 -17.69
C GLN A 172 -27.98 -4.04 -18.78
N SER A 173 -27.08 -3.20 -19.27
CA SER A 173 -27.23 -2.44 -20.50
C SER A 173 -26.24 -3.04 -21.49
N SER A 174 -26.76 -3.75 -22.49
CA SER A 174 -26.09 -3.74 -23.78
C SER A 174 -26.88 -2.81 -24.69
N ALA A 175 -26.17 -1.88 -25.33
CA ALA A 175 -26.69 -1.03 -26.41
C ALA A 175 -27.15 -1.85 -27.65
N SER A 176 -27.25 -3.19 -27.55
CA SER A 176 -27.59 -4.13 -28.61
C SER A 176 -28.93 -4.86 -28.41
N GLY A 177 -29.68 -4.63 -27.33
CA GLY A 177 -31.09 -5.05 -27.25
C GLY A 177 -31.37 -6.52 -26.95
N ASN A 178 -30.46 -7.28 -26.34
CA ASN A 178 -30.78 -8.57 -25.73
C ASN A 178 -31.21 -8.36 -24.26
N THR A 179 -32.42 -8.76 -23.89
CA THR A 179 -32.93 -8.70 -22.51
C THR A 179 -32.28 -9.78 -21.65
N ASN A 180 -31.39 -9.37 -20.74
CA ASN A 180 -30.71 -10.27 -19.80
C ASN A 180 -31.59 -10.68 -18.60
N CYS A 181 -32.77 -10.09 -18.46
CA CYS A 181 -33.75 -10.40 -17.42
C CYS A 181 -35.16 -10.13 -17.97
N GLU A 182 -36.12 -11.02 -17.72
CA GLU A 182 -37.53 -10.86 -18.10
C GLU A 182 -38.47 -11.20 -16.95
N ASP A 183 -39.39 -10.27 -16.61
CA ASP A 183 -40.45 -10.47 -15.62
C ASP A 183 -41.72 -10.98 -16.32
N ASN A 184 -42.05 -12.27 -16.12
CA ASN A 184 -43.18 -12.94 -16.76
C ASN A 184 -44.47 -12.89 -15.93
N ALA A 185 -44.34 -12.88 -14.59
CA ALA A 185 -45.45 -12.78 -13.65
C ALA A 185 -44.99 -12.26 -12.28
N PRO A 186 -45.91 -11.83 -11.38
CA PRO A 186 -45.56 -11.36 -10.05
C PRO A 186 -44.87 -12.44 -9.21
N LEU A 187 -43.82 -12.04 -8.49
CA LEU A 187 -43.06 -12.90 -7.57
C LEU A 187 -43.91 -13.31 -6.35
N VAL A 188 -43.59 -14.48 -5.78
CA VAL A 188 -44.30 -15.09 -4.64
C VAL A 188 -43.30 -15.52 -3.57
N SER A 189 -43.76 -15.80 -2.35
CA SER A 189 -42.86 -16.10 -1.25
C SER A 189 -42.04 -17.38 -1.44
N ASN A 190 -42.63 -18.46 -1.93
CA ASN A 190 -41.90 -19.73 -2.14
C ASN A 190 -41.86 -20.06 -3.63
N VAL A 191 -40.66 -20.27 -4.15
CA VAL A 191 -40.42 -20.50 -5.57
C VAL A 191 -39.55 -21.72 -5.81
N ASN A 192 -39.66 -22.29 -7.00
CA ASN A 192 -38.70 -23.26 -7.51
C ASN A 192 -37.75 -22.58 -8.51
N VAL A 193 -36.45 -22.78 -8.36
CA VAL A 193 -35.43 -22.23 -9.25
C VAL A 193 -34.84 -23.35 -10.09
N VAL A 194 -34.78 -23.13 -11.41
CA VAL A 194 -34.18 -24.03 -12.38
C VAL A 194 -33.14 -23.26 -13.17
N CYS A 195 -31.92 -23.79 -13.28
CA CYS A 195 -30.84 -23.17 -14.04
C CYS A 195 -30.32 -24.11 -15.13
N ALA A 196 -29.96 -23.55 -16.29
CA ALA A 196 -29.40 -24.30 -17.41
C ALA A 196 -28.29 -23.49 -18.11
N ASP A 197 -27.48 -24.17 -18.94
CA ASP A 197 -26.53 -23.50 -19.83
C ASP A 197 -27.28 -22.65 -20.87
N ALA A 198 -26.92 -21.37 -20.98
CA ALA A 198 -27.56 -20.45 -21.92
C ALA A 198 -27.30 -20.80 -23.39
N SER A 199 -26.16 -21.44 -23.68
CA SER A 199 -25.77 -21.87 -25.02
C SER A 199 -26.35 -23.24 -25.41
N ASN A 200 -26.73 -24.04 -24.42
CA ASN A 200 -27.32 -25.35 -24.60
C ASN A 200 -28.32 -25.66 -23.47
N THR A 201 -29.56 -25.26 -23.67
CA THR A 201 -30.64 -25.43 -22.67
C THR A 201 -31.00 -26.89 -22.36
N ASN A 202 -30.42 -27.88 -23.08
CA ASN A 202 -30.55 -29.29 -22.74
C ASN A 202 -29.59 -29.73 -21.62
N LEU A 203 -28.62 -28.89 -21.25
CA LEU A 203 -27.75 -29.10 -20.10
C LEU A 203 -28.35 -28.36 -18.89
N GLU A 204 -29.12 -29.09 -18.10
CA GLU A 204 -29.68 -28.60 -16.84
C GLU A 204 -28.61 -28.64 -15.74
N LEU A 205 -28.47 -27.55 -14.99
CA LEU A 205 -27.53 -27.41 -13.88
C LEU A 205 -28.20 -27.87 -12.58
N ALA A 206 -27.39 -28.41 -11.66
CA ALA A 206 -27.91 -28.87 -10.38
C ALA A 206 -28.14 -27.67 -9.46
N VAL A 207 -29.38 -27.49 -9.00
CA VAL A 207 -29.81 -26.44 -8.06
C VAL A 207 -30.17 -27.05 -6.71
N SER A 208 -29.58 -26.57 -5.61
CA SER A 208 -29.82 -27.13 -4.26
C SER A 208 -29.79 -26.07 -3.15
N PRO A 209 -30.85 -25.95 -2.34
CA PRO A 209 -32.19 -26.49 -2.58
C PRO A 209 -32.83 -25.86 -3.82
N SER A 210 -33.62 -26.63 -4.57
CA SER A 210 -34.34 -26.10 -5.74
C SER A 210 -35.59 -25.30 -5.37
N SER A 211 -36.09 -25.44 -4.14
CA SER A 211 -37.22 -24.67 -3.60
C SER A 211 -36.70 -23.73 -2.53
N VAL A 212 -36.94 -22.42 -2.69
CA VAL A 212 -36.45 -21.38 -1.77
C VAL A 212 -37.50 -20.33 -1.45
N GLY A 213 -37.45 -19.84 -0.21
CA GLY A 213 -38.16 -18.66 0.28
C GLY A 213 -37.32 -17.38 0.20
N PRO A 214 -37.88 -16.21 0.59
CA PRO A 214 -37.15 -14.95 0.54
C PRO A 214 -36.03 -14.95 1.60
N GLY A 215 -34.82 -14.62 1.19
CA GLY A 215 -33.59 -14.67 1.99
C GLY A 215 -32.93 -16.06 2.05
N GLU A 216 -33.56 -17.11 1.53
CA GLU A 216 -32.97 -18.45 1.54
C GLU A 216 -31.92 -18.61 0.42
N LYS A 217 -30.81 -19.28 0.76
CA LYS A 217 -29.68 -19.54 -0.14
C LYS A 217 -29.91 -20.82 -0.95
N PHE A 218 -29.51 -20.80 -2.21
CA PHE A 218 -29.37 -21.99 -3.04
C PHE A 218 -28.09 -21.97 -3.87
N ASP A 219 -27.57 -23.16 -4.15
CA ASP A 219 -26.35 -23.39 -4.91
C ASP A 219 -26.69 -23.85 -6.33
N VAL A 220 -25.93 -23.39 -7.31
CA VAL A 220 -25.96 -23.83 -8.71
C VAL A 220 -24.60 -24.44 -9.05
N THR A 221 -24.61 -25.69 -9.53
CA THR A 221 -23.38 -26.45 -9.84
C THR A 221 -23.51 -27.22 -11.15
N ASN A 222 -22.38 -27.47 -11.82
CA ASN A 222 -22.29 -28.38 -12.97
C ASN A 222 -21.64 -29.72 -12.55
N GLY A 223 -22.12 -30.30 -11.45
CA GLY A 223 -21.50 -31.47 -10.85
C GLY A 223 -20.10 -31.16 -10.32
N SER A 224 -19.06 -31.78 -10.91
CA SER A 224 -17.66 -31.50 -10.59
C SER A 224 -16.93 -30.65 -11.65
N ASN A 225 -17.64 -30.27 -12.71
CA ASN A 225 -17.10 -29.46 -13.80
C ASN A 225 -17.33 -27.97 -13.55
N ASP A 226 -16.61 -27.14 -14.28
CA ASP A 226 -16.82 -25.70 -14.27
C ASP A 226 -18.21 -25.35 -14.82
N LEU A 227 -18.79 -24.26 -14.32
CA LEU A 227 -20.03 -23.72 -14.84
C LEU A 227 -19.79 -23.19 -16.27
N PRO A 228 -20.81 -23.23 -17.15
CA PRO A 228 -20.68 -22.73 -18.52
C PRO A 228 -20.47 -21.21 -18.53
N SER A 229 -20.01 -20.67 -19.65
CA SER A 229 -19.74 -19.23 -19.81
C SER A 229 -20.95 -18.33 -19.55
N SER A 230 -22.16 -18.87 -19.65
CA SER A 230 -23.40 -18.16 -19.33
C SER A 230 -24.47 -19.15 -18.90
N ILE A 231 -25.27 -18.77 -17.92
CA ILE A 231 -26.38 -19.57 -17.37
C ILE A 231 -27.69 -18.79 -17.49
N ILE A 232 -28.79 -19.52 -17.67
CA ILE A 232 -30.15 -18.99 -17.56
C ILE A 232 -30.78 -19.62 -16.33
N CYS A 233 -31.19 -18.79 -15.37
CA CYS A 233 -31.91 -19.20 -14.17
C CYS A 233 -33.35 -18.65 -14.20
N SER A 234 -34.32 -19.57 -14.19
CA SER A 234 -35.74 -19.29 -14.21
C SER A 234 -36.38 -19.59 -12.86
N VAL A 235 -37.22 -18.67 -12.40
CA VAL A 235 -37.94 -18.72 -11.12
C VAL A 235 -39.40 -19.08 -11.38
N PHE A 236 -39.94 -20.10 -10.70
CA PHE A 236 -41.28 -20.63 -10.89
C PHE A 236 -42.11 -20.64 -9.60
N ASP A 237 -43.43 -20.49 -9.70
CA ASP A 237 -44.37 -20.79 -8.60
C ASP A 237 -44.71 -22.30 -8.46
N GLY A 238 -44.01 -23.14 -9.24
CA GLY A 238 -44.27 -24.57 -9.40
C GLY A 238 -44.89 -24.95 -10.75
N VAL A 239 -45.51 -24.00 -11.47
CA VAL A 239 -46.07 -24.24 -12.82
C VAL A 239 -45.77 -23.06 -13.76
N THR A 240 -45.92 -21.84 -13.27
CA THR A 240 -45.76 -20.59 -14.01
C THR A 240 -44.34 -20.08 -13.87
N GLU A 241 -43.69 -19.75 -14.99
CA GLU A 241 -42.43 -19.01 -14.97
C GLU A 241 -42.72 -17.56 -14.58
N LEU A 242 -42.12 -17.11 -13.47
CA LEU A 242 -42.32 -15.78 -12.90
C LEU A 242 -41.26 -14.80 -13.39
N GLN A 243 -40.01 -15.24 -13.48
CA GLN A 243 -38.88 -14.42 -13.89
C GLN A 243 -37.78 -15.29 -14.51
N THR A 244 -37.12 -14.77 -15.54
CA THR A 244 -36.01 -15.43 -16.24
C THR A 244 -34.79 -14.53 -16.19
N ASN A 245 -33.64 -15.06 -15.77
CA ASN A 245 -32.39 -14.32 -15.60
C ASN A 245 -31.26 -14.95 -16.42
N LEU A 246 -30.72 -14.24 -17.40
CA LEU A 246 -29.53 -14.60 -18.15
C LEU A 246 -28.29 -13.96 -17.49
N ILE A 247 -27.38 -14.80 -17.01
CA ILE A 247 -26.21 -14.41 -16.21
C ILE A 247 -24.95 -14.82 -16.97
N SER A 248 -24.10 -13.85 -17.28
CA SER A 248 -22.80 -14.09 -17.91
C SER A 248 -21.76 -14.42 -16.85
N LEU A 249 -21.01 -15.51 -17.03
CA LEU A 249 -19.93 -15.92 -16.12
C LEU A 249 -18.52 -15.68 -16.71
N THR A 250 -18.42 -14.98 -17.85
CA THR A 250 -17.12 -14.68 -18.50
C THR A 250 -16.49 -13.36 -18.07
N GLY A 251 -17.26 -12.47 -17.43
CA GLY A 251 -16.76 -11.20 -16.90
C GLY A 251 -16.48 -11.29 -15.39
N PRO A 252 -15.92 -10.23 -14.78
CA PRO A 252 -15.84 -10.15 -13.32
C PRO A 252 -17.25 -10.22 -12.74
N LEU A 253 -17.58 -11.34 -12.09
CA LEU A 253 -18.84 -11.55 -11.38
C LEU A 253 -18.66 -11.05 -9.96
N ASN A 254 -19.45 -10.07 -9.53
CA ASN A 254 -19.30 -9.53 -8.19
C ASN A 254 -20.22 -10.26 -7.21
N LEU A 255 -19.72 -10.57 -6.02
CA LEU A 255 -20.59 -10.96 -4.92
C LEU A 255 -21.56 -9.81 -4.61
N LYS A 256 -22.78 -10.16 -4.18
CA LYS A 256 -23.92 -9.25 -3.99
C LYS A 256 -24.49 -8.63 -5.26
N GLU A 257 -23.97 -8.97 -6.44
CA GLU A 257 -24.57 -8.55 -7.70
C GLU A 257 -25.97 -9.18 -7.86
N LYS A 258 -26.93 -8.37 -8.34
CA LYS A 258 -28.35 -8.74 -8.44
C LYS A 258 -28.80 -8.99 -9.88
N PHE A 259 -29.46 -10.10 -10.12
CA PHE A 259 -30.08 -10.50 -11.38
C PHE A 259 -31.57 -10.75 -11.12
N GLY A 260 -32.40 -9.75 -11.42
CA GLY A 260 -33.81 -9.74 -11.03
C GLY A 260 -33.97 -9.89 -9.52
N SER A 261 -34.64 -10.96 -9.13
CA SER A 261 -34.88 -11.37 -7.75
C SER A 261 -33.78 -12.24 -7.14
N LEU A 262 -32.73 -12.56 -7.91
CA LEU A 262 -31.61 -13.39 -7.49
C LEU A 262 -30.41 -12.51 -7.15
N GLN A 263 -29.73 -12.77 -6.04
CA GLN A 263 -28.51 -12.06 -5.66
C GLN A 263 -27.37 -13.04 -5.39
N ILE A 264 -26.20 -12.81 -5.98
CA ILE A 264 -25.01 -13.63 -5.72
C ILE A 264 -24.59 -13.49 -4.25
N GLN A 265 -24.36 -14.60 -3.57
CA GLN A 265 -23.87 -14.64 -2.18
C GLN A 265 -22.46 -15.22 -2.05
N SER A 266 -22.12 -16.21 -2.87
CA SER A 266 -20.81 -16.85 -2.87
C SER A 266 -20.47 -17.48 -4.21
N CYS A 267 -19.18 -17.65 -4.49
CA CYS A 267 -18.63 -18.33 -5.66
C CYS A 267 -17.46 -19.21 -5.22
N ASP A 268 -17.55 -20.52 -5.45
CA ASP A 268 -16.59 -21.52 -4.97
C ASP A 268 -16.26 -21.33 -3.48
N ASP A 269 -15.02 -20.94 -3.16
CA ASP A 269 -14.52 -20.71 -1.80
C ASP A 269 -14.73 -19.24 -1.34
N GLN A 270 -15.10 -18.33 -2.24
CA GLN A 270 -15.36 -16.92 -1.90
C GLN A 270 -16.79 -16.76 -1.36
N ASN A 271 -16.92 -16.31 -0.11
CA ASN A 271 -18.22 -16.15 0.56
C ASN A 271 -18.26 -14.87 1.40
N CYS A 272 -19.31 -14.07 1.18
CA CYS A 272 -19.54 -12.82 1.92
C CYS A 272 -20.08 -13.01 3.33
N LEU A 273 -20.68 -14.16 3.59
CA LEU A 273 -21.31 -14.43 4.88
C LEU A 273 -20.34 -15.24 5.72
N GLN A 274 -19.93 -14.67 6.85
CA GLN A 274 -19.00 -15.28 7.79
C GLN A 274 -19.67 -15.44 9.15
N ASP A 275 -19.48 -16.57 9.80
CA ASP A 275 -19.95 -16.76 11.17
C ASP A 275 -18.98 -16.08 12.14
N ALA A 276 -19.49 -15.11 12.90
CA ALA A 276 -18.77 -14.39 13.94
C ALA A 276 -19.25 -14.82 15.33
N THR A 277 -18.32 -15.30 16.14
CA THR A 277 -18.57 -15.71 17.53
C THR A 277 -18.13 -14.62 18.49
N PHE A 278 -19.10 -14.04 19.19
CA PHE A 278 -18.89 -13.07 20.25
C PHE A 278 -18.75 -13.77 21.60
N ASN A 279 -17.66 -13.48 22.29
CA ASN A 279 -17.35 -14.01 23.61
C ASN A 279 -17.46 -12.88 24.63
N TYR A 280 -18.31 -13.07 25.64
CA TYR A 280 -18.50 -12.12 26.72
C TYR A 280 -17.86 -12.68 27.99
N PHE A 281 -16.84 -12.00 28.51
CA PHE A 281 -16.16 -12.40 29.74
C PHE A 281 -16.52 -11.41 30.84
N ILE A 282 -17.14 -11.89 31.92
CA ILE A 282 -17.51 -11.09 33.08
C ILE A 282 -16.59 -11.48 34.22
N LYS A 283 -15.82 -10.53 34.76
CA LYS A 283 -14.86 -10.78 35.85
C LYS A 283 -15.29 -10.03 37.11
N ASN A 284 -15.25 -10.74 38.24
CA ASN A 284 -15.31 -10.12 39.56
C ASN A 284 -13.90 -9.71 40.00
N GLU A 285 -13.65 -8.42 40.04
CA GLU A 285 -12.37 -7.84 40.51
C GLU A 285 -12.47 -7.37 41.97
N GLY A 286 -13.65 -7.50 42.57
CA GLY A 286 -13.90 -7.21 43.97
C GLY A 286 -13.35 -8.27 44.91
N THR A 287 -13.32 -7.92 46.18
CA THR A 287 -12.79 -8.78 47.26
C THR A 287 -13.79 -9.80 47.82
N GLY A 288 -15.07 -9.70 47.41
CA GLY A 288 -16.16 -10.57 47.87
C GLY A 288 -17.02 -11.10 46.71
N PRO A 289 -17.96 -12.02 46.97
CA PRO A 289 -18.84 -12.57 45.94
C PRO A 289 -19.80 -11.49 45.40
N LEU A 290 -19.95 -11.46 44.07
CA LEU A 290 -20.86 -10.57 43.36
C LEU A 290 -22.07 -11.32 42.83
N ARG A 291 -23.26 -10.76 43.02
CA ARG A 291 -24.49 -11.20 42.36
C ARG A 291 -24.77 -10.32 41.15
N LEU A 292 -24.91 -10.94 39.99
CA LEU A 292 -25.31 -10.28 38.76
C LEU A 292 -26.82 -10.02 38.78
N SER A 293 -27.21 -8.81 38.42
CA SER A 293 -28.60 -8.37 38.27
C SER A 293 -29.00 -8.28 36.80
N ALA A 294 -28.06 -7.90 35.93
CA ALA A 294 -28.24 -7.89 34.48
C ALA A 294 -26.90 -8.05 33.77
N VAL A 295 -26.92 -8.71 32.62
CA VAL A 295 -25.81 -8.73 31.66
C VAL A 295 -26.42 -8.46 30.30
N THR A 296 -26.44 -7.22 29.85
CA THR A 296 -27.09 -6.83 28.59
C THR A 296 -26.07 -6.69 27.49
N ARG A 297 -26.35 -7.31 26.34
CA ARG A 297 -25.60 -7.10 25.09
C ARG A 297 -26.41 -6.25 24.13
N GLY A 298 -25.72 -5.39 23.39
CA GLY A 298 -26.22 -4.72 22.19
C GLY A 298 -25.31 -5.05 20.99
N ILE A 299 -25.89 -5.26 19.80
CA ILE A 299 -25.15 -5.44 18.54
C ILE A 299 -25.92 -4.69 17.46
N THR A 300 -25.24 -3.90 16.61
CA THR A 300 -25.88 -3.18 15.49
C THR A 300 -26.77 -4.11 14.67
N GLY A 301 -28.06 -3.75 14.54
CA GLY A 301 -29.03 -4.50 13.73
C GLY A 301 -29.68 -5.69 14.43
N LEU A 302 -29.29 -6.03 15.66
CA LEU A 302 -29.94 -7.04 16.49
C LEU A 302 -30.64 -6.39 17.70
N PRO A 303 -31.77 -6.94 18.16
CA PRO A 303 -32.43 -6.44 19.36
C PRO A 303 -31.54 -6.68 20.59
N ASP A 304 -31.53 -5.75 21.54
CA ASP A 304 -30.80 -5.93 22.81
C ASP A 304 -31.26 -7.20 23.54
N LYS A 305 -30.34 -7.90 24.20
CA LYS A 305 -30.63 -9.15 24.91
C LYS A 305 -29.95 -9.18 26.26
N ASN A 306 -30.66 -9.70 27.27
CA ASN A 306 -30.08 -9.97 28.58
C ASN A 306 -29.57 -11.41 28.62
N LEU A 307 -28.25 -11.57 28.76
CA LEU A 307 -27.51 -12.82 28.75
C LEU A 307 -27.45 -13.54 30.10
N ILE A 308 -28.13 -13.01 31.12
CA ILE A 308 -28.05 -13.56 32.48
C ILE A 308 -28.55 -15.01 32.59
N ALA A 309 -29.44 -15.45 31.69
CA ALA A 309 -29.98 -16.81 31.68
C ALA A 309 -29.03 -17.82 31.02
N GLU A 310 -28.13 -17.34 30.15
CA GLU A 310 -27.13 -18.11 29.42
C GLU A 310 -25.87 -18.35 30.27
N LEU A 311 -25.70 -17.62 31.37
CA LEU A 311 -24.60 -17.81 32.30
C LEU A 311 -24.81 -19.06 33.16
N SER A 312 -23.71 -19.73 33.49
CA SER A 312 -23.72 -20.90 34.38
C SER A 312 -24.11 -20.59 35.83
N SER A 313 -23.99 -19.32 36.23
CA SER A 313 -24.32 -18.80 37.57
C SER A 313 -24.62 -17.31 37.49
N ASN A 314 -25.48 -16.81 38.37
CA ASN A 314 -25.66 -15.37 38.59
C ASN A 314 -24.88 -14.84 39.80
N VAL A 315 -24.01 -15.66 40.39
CA VAL A 315 -23.08 -15.27 41.46
C VAL A 315 -21.65 -15.63 41.05
N ILE A 316 -20.74 -14.66 41.10
CA ILE A 316 -19.32 -14.81 40.78
C ILE A 316 -18.49 -14.70 42.06
N PRO A 317 -17.72 -15.73 42.46
CA PRO A 317 -16.74 -15.63 43.55
C PRO A 317 -15.69 -14.53 43.32
N ALA A 318 -15.00 -14.11 44.38
CA ALA A 318 -13.92 -13.12 44.27
C ALA A 318 -12.79 -13.62 43.36
N ASP A 319 -12.30 -12.76 42.46
CA ASP A 319 -11.28 -13.05 41.44
C ASP A 319 -11.62 -14.19 40.47
N ASP A 320 -12.91 -14.53 40.35
CA ASP A 320 -13.42 -15.49 39.38
C ASP A 320 -14.08 -14.80 38.18
N ARG A 321 -14.39 -15.57 37.12
CA ARG A 321 -15.00 -15.07 35.89
C ARG A 321 -16.01 -16.03 35.30
N LEU A 322 -16.99 -15.46 34.60
CA LEU A 322 -17.94 -16.19 33.78
C LEU A 322 -17.71 -15.87 32.31
N LYS A 323 -18.08 -16.82 31.45
CA LYS A 323 -18.05 -16.68 30.00
C LYS A 323 -19.39 -17.13 29.43
N THR A 324 -19.91 -16.37 28.48
CA THR A 324 -20.99 -16.80 27.57
C THR A 324 -20.62 -16.42 26.14
N THR A 325 -21.24 -17.08 25.17
CA THR A 325 -20.93 -16.91 23.74
C THR A 325 -22.21 -16.91 22.90
N GLU A 326 -22.24 -16.08 21.87
CA GLU A 326 -23.26 -16.10 20.82
C GLU A 326 -22.57 -16.06 19.45
N THR A 327 -23.12 -16.77 18.47
CA THR A 327 -22.62 -16.79 17.09
C THR A 327 -23.68 -16.18 16.18
N PHE A 328 -23.25 -15.30 15.28
CA PHE A 328 -24.10 -14.63 14.30
C PHE A 328 -23.42 -14.63 12.94
N GLU A 329 -24.22 -14.74 11.88
CA GLU A 329 -23.74 -14.53 10.52
C GLU A 329 -23.59 -13.01 10.26
N ILE A 330 -22.40 -12.60 9.84
CA ILE A 330 -22.08 -11.24 9.45
C ILE A 330 -21.79 -11.18 7.96
N ASP A 331 -22.28 -10.12 7.31
CA ASP A 331 -22.01 -9.85 5.90
C ASP A 331 -20.77 -8.97 5.80
N VAL A 332 -19.64 -9.57 5.41
CA VAL A 332 -18.38 -8.85 5.23
C VAL A 332 -18.29 -8.15 3.88
N CYS A 333 -19.26 -8.39 2.98
CA CYS A 333 -19.35 -7.73 1.68
C CYS A 333 -20.32 -6.53 1.65
N GLU A 334 -20.84 -6.11 2.80
CA GLU A 334 -21.61 -4.89 2.91
C GLU A 334 -20.86 -3.88 3.79
N MET A 335 -20.76 -2.62 3.32
CA MET A 335 -20.24 -1.54 4.16
C MET A 335 -21.13 -1.35 5.38
N LYS A 336 -20.69 -1.91 6.51
CA LYS A 336 -21.46 -1.91 7.74
C LYS A 336 -20.55 -1.77 8.94
N SER A 337 -20.83 -0.75 9.74
CA SER A 337 -20.23 -0.61 11.05
C SER A 337 -21.01 -1.46 12.06
N ILE A 338 -20.33 -2.46 12.62
CA ILE A 338 -20.86 -3.26 13.70
C ILE A 338 -20.31 -2.70 15.01
N VAL A 339 -21.23 -2.25 15.85
CA VAL A 339 -20.96 -1.83 17.22
C VAL A 339 -21.53 -2.92 18.12
N ALA A 340 -20.68 -3.55 18.91
CA ALA A 340 -21.09 -4.50 19.93
C ALA A 340 -20.76 -3.95 21.30
N SER A 341 -21.74 -3.95 22.19
CA SER A 341 -21.63 -3.47 23.56
C SER A 341 -22.06 -4.54 24.54
N ALA A 342 -21.47 -4.50 25.73
CA ALA A 342 -21.84 -5.34 26.85
C ALA A 342 -21.85 -4.47 28.10
N ASN A 343 -22.95 -4.55 28.86
CA ASN A 343 -23.09 -3.87 30.14
C ASN A 343 -23.48 -4.89 31.20
N VAL A 344 -22.81 -4.84 32.34
CA VAL A 344 -23.03 -5.71 33.49
C VAL A 344 -23.43 -4.86 34.67
N ILE A 345 -24.55 -5.20 35.31
CA ILE A 345 -24.97 -4.63 36.59
C ILE A 345 -24.84 -5.71 37.66
N ALA A 346 -24.04 -5.45 38.68
CA ALA A 346 -23.75 -6.39 39.76
C ALA A 346 -23.92 -5.73 41.14
N GLN A 347 -24.05 -6.57 42.18
CA GLN A 347 -24.12 -6.13 43.56
C GLN A 347 -23.33 -7.08 44.47
N ALA A 348 -22.50 -6.52 45.35
CA ALA A 348 -21.90 -7.29 46.42
C ALA A 348 -22.98 -7.74 47.42
N LEU A 349 -22.94 -8.99 47.90
CA LEU A 349 -24.02 -9.58 48.71
C LEU A 349 -24.42 -8.74 49.93
N ASP A 350 -23.45 -8.04 50.54
CA ASP A 350 -23.66 -7.16 51.70
C ASP A 350 -23.17 -5.72 51.42
N GLY A 351 -23.17 -5.27 50.15
CA GLY A 351 -22.49 -4.04 49.74
C GLY A 351 -23.19 -3.24 48.63
N PRO A 352 -22.52 -2.18 48.14
CA PRO A 352 -23.03 -1.34 47.05
C PRO A 352 -23.08 -2.10 45.71
N GLY A 353 -23.85 -1.57 44.76
CA GLY A 353 -23.84 -2.02 43.36
C GLY A 353 -22.60 -1.54 42.61
N CYS A 354 -22.25 -2.24 41.53
CA CYS A 354 -21.21 -1.87 40.60
C CYS A 354 -21.61 -2.24 39.18
N GLU A 355 -21.04 -1.52 38.22
CA GLU A 355 -21.32 -1.68 36.80
C GLU A 355 -20.00 -1.87 36.05
N GLY A 356 -20.05 -2.60 34.94
CA GLY A 356 -18.95 -2.76 34.01
C GLY A 356 -19.48 -2.66 32.60
N GLU A 357 -18.75 -1.98 31.73
CA GLU A 357 -19.11 -1.83 30.33
C GLU A 357 -17.91 -2.11 29.44
N ASP A 358 -18.18 -2.63 28.25
CA ASP A 358 -17.22 -2.73 27.17
C ASP A 358 -17.91 -2.51 25.83
N LEU A 359 -17.14 -2.01 24.87
CA LEU A 359 -17.62 -1.66 23.55
C LEU A 359 -16.51 -1.93 22.54
N ILE A 360 -16.83 -2.75 21.55
CA ILE A 360 -15.98 -2.99 20.38
C ILE A 360 -16.70 -2.46 19.14
N THR A 361 -15.93 -1.92 18.20
CA THR A 361 -16.45 -1.40 16.93
C THR A 361 -15.52 -1.87 15.83
N PHE A 362 -16.10 -2.48 14.82
CA PHE A 362 -15.39 -2.87 13.60
C PHE A 362 -16.25 -2.58 12.38
N GLN A 363 -15.58 -2.50 11.24
CA GLN A 363 -16.19 -2.17 9.96
C GLN A 363 -15.61 -3.10 8.90
N PHE A 364 -16.47 -3.54 7.98
CA PHE A 364 -16.06 -4.23 6.78
C PHE A 364 -16.17 -3.24 5.62
N ASP A 365 -15.09 -3.01 4.88
CA ASP A 365 -15.13 -2.25 3.62
C ASP A 365 -14.78 -3.18 2.44
N PRO A 366 -15.79 -3.65 1.71
CA PRO A 366 -15.62 -4.48 0.52
C PRO A 366 -15.53 -3.66 -0.77
N THR A 367 -15.63 -2.33 -0.68
CA THR A 367 -15.74 -1.43 -1.85
C THR A 367 -14.50 -0.58 -2.08
N CYS A 368 -13.45 -0.80 -1.30
CA CYS A 368 -12.21 -0.05 -1.38
C CYS A 368 -11.04 -1.04 -1.40
N GLN A 369 -10.72 -1.53 -2.59
CA GLN A 369 -9.53 -2.30 -2.90
C GLN A 369 -8.62 -1.47 -3.79
N LEU A 370 -7.39 -1.31 -3.30
CA LEU A 370 -6.29 -0.65 -3.98
C LEU A 370 -5.16 -1.64 -4.05
N ASP A 371 -4.59 -1.77 -5.23
CA ASP A 371 -3.38 -2.53 -5.47
C ASP A 371 -2.34 -1.56 -6.01
N ALA A 372 -1.24 -1.41 -5.28
CA ALA A 372 -0.10 -0.65 -5.72
C ALA A 372 1.03 -1.61 -6.12
N GLU A 373 1.72 -1.28 -7.21
CA GLU A 373 2.92 -1.95 -7.69
C GLU A 373 4.05 -0.92 -7.84
N LEU A 374 5.27 -1.31 -7.46
CA LEU A 374 6.47 -0.49 -7.59
C LEU A 374 7.50 -1.24 -8.42
N GLU A 375 7.83 -0.69 -9.57
CA GLU A 375 8.94 -1.13 -10.43
C GLU A 375 10.08 -0.12 -10.35
N CYS A 376 11.32 -0.60 -10.53
CA CYS A 376 12.53 0.20 -10.46
C CYS A 376 13.50 -0.25 -11.55
N GLU A 377 13.90 0.69 -12.41
CA GLU A 377 14.86 0.44 -13.49
C GLU A 377 15.93 1.53 -13.58
N GLU A 378 17.16 1.14 -13.94
CA GLU A 378 18.22 2.09 -14.27
C GLU A 378 17.90 2.83 -15.56
N LYS A 379 17.93 4.16 -15.46
CA LYS A 379 17.57 5.05 -16.55
C LYS A 379 18.59 4.97 -17.68
N GLY A 380 18.09 4.71 -18.88
CA GLY A 380 18.88 4.61 -20.10
C GLY A 380 19.36 3.19 -20.44
N THR A 381 19.48 2.29 -19.46
CA THR A 381 19.78 0.87 -19.69
C THR A 381 18.54 -0.02 -19.60
N GLY A 382 17.53 0.38 -18.81
CA GLY A 382 16.32 -0.42 -18.54
C GLY A 382 16.61 -1.65 -17.68
N LYS A 383 17.70 -1.61 -16.92
CA LYS A 383 18.13 -2.73 -16.08
C LYS A 383 17.39 -2.66 -14.75
N ASP A 384 16.74 -3.75 -14.34
CA ASP A 384 16.05 -3.83 -13.06
C ASP A 384 17.02 -3.50 -11.91
N CYS A 385 16.56 -2.72 -10.92
CA CYS A 385 17.38 -2.30 -9.80
C CYS A 385 17.97 -3.47 -9.00
N LYS A 386 17.33 -4.65 -8.99
CA LYS A 386 17.84 -5.89 -8.39
C LYS A 386 19.08 -6.42 -9.08
N GLU A 387 19.28 -6.08 -10.34
CA GLU A 387 20.44 -6.52 -11.10
C GLU A 387 21.62 -5.54 -10.99
N LEU A 388 21.41 -4.36 -10.39
CA LEU A 388 22.48 -3.39 -10.17
C LEU A 388 23.55 -3.96 -9.24
N GLN A 389 24.78 -3.52 -9.44
CA GLN A 389 25.93 -4.02 -8.70
C GLN A 389 26.63 -2.85 -8.02
N SER A 390 27.03 -3.06 -6.77
CA SER A 390 27.92 -2.13 -6.09
C SER A 390 29.28 -2.14 -6.79
N ILE A 391 29.83 -0.96 -7.05
CA ILE A 391 31.19 -0.80 -7.58
C ILE A 391 32.26 -0.78 -6.48
N GLY A 392 31.85 -0.90 -5.21
CA GLY A 392 32.73 -0.80 -4.04
C GLY A 392 33.22 0.64 -3.83
N THR A 393 34.43 0.81 -3.32
CA THR A 393 35.07 2.14 -3.15
C THR A 393 36.28 2.25 -4.08
N PRO A 394 36.10 2.43 -5.41
CA PRO A 394 37.25 2.46 -6.30
C PRO A 394 38.09 3.71 -6.06
N THR A 395 39.41 3.52 -5.91
CA THR A 395 40.35 4.64 -5.91
C THR A 395 40.53 5.15 -7.34
N CYS A 396 40.51 6.47 -7.53
CA CYS A 396 40.88 7.07 -8.81
C CYS A 396 42.34 6.74 -9.14
N ALA A 397 42.54 5.78 -10.04
CA ALA A 397 43.85 5.24 -10.38
C ALA A 397 44.03 5.15 -11.91
N CYS A 398 44.53 6.23 -12.52
CA CYS A 398 44.81 6.28 -13.95
C CYS A 398 46.23 5.73 -14.19
N ALA A 399 46.35 4.46 -14.60
CA ALA A 399 47.61 3.71 -14.72
C ALA A 399 48.66 4.37 -15.65
N GLY A 400 49.41 5.34 -15.14
CA GLY A 400 50.36 6.15 -15.90
C GLY A 400 49.69 7.15 -16.87
N GLN A 401 48.41 7.44 -16.67
CA GLN A 401 47.63 8.43 -17.40
C GLN A 401 47.01 9.43 -16.40
N CYS A 402 46.31 10.43 -16.90
CA CYS A 402 45.62 11.44 -16.08
C CYS A 402 44.10 11.26 -16.16
N ALA A 403 43.39 11.83 -15.17
CA ALA A 403 41.95 12.01 -15.26
C ALA A 403 41.64 13.14 -16.26
N THR A 404 40.67 12.90 -17.14
CA THR A 404 40.16 13.89 -18.10
C THR A 404 38.81 14.45 -17.68
N GLU A 405 38.10 13.71 -16.82
CA GLU A 405 36.82 14.07 -16.22
C GLU A 405 36.80 13.71 -14.73
N LEU A 406 36.22 14.58 -13.90
CA LEU A 406 35.96 14.32 -12.48
C LEU A 406 34.55 14.82 -12.13
N SER A 407 33.79 14.01 -11.39
CA SER A 407 32.43 14.33 -10.96
C SER A 407 32.36 14.45 -9.44
N PHE A 408 31.57 15.40 -8.96
CA PHE A 408 31.35 15.67 -7.54
C PHE A 408 29.87 15.93 -7.25
N ARG A 409 29.30 15.35 -6.19
CA ARG A 409 27.96 15.72 -5.69
C ARG A 409 28.06 16.87 -4.71
N TYR A 410 27.25 17.90 -4.89
CA TYR A 410 27.17 18.99 -3.91
C TYR A 410 26.27 18.60 -2.73
N THR A 411 26.82 18.58 -1.52
CA THR A 411 26.10 18.18 -0.29
C THR A 411 25.66 19.36 0.56
N GLY A 412 26.09 20.58 0.23
CA GLY A 412 25.82 21.76 1.07
C GLY A 412 26.62 21.81 2.38
N ASP A 413 27.27 20.71 2.78
CA ASP A 413 27.93 20.57 4.08
C ASP A 413 29.05 21.58 4.33
N ASN A 414 29.21 21.92 5.61
CA ASN A 414 30.29 22.78 6.09
C ASN A 414 31.60 21.99 6.21
N CYS A 415 32.73 22.69 6.37
CA CYS A 415 34.08 22.12 6.44
C CYS A 415 34.36 21.25 7.70
N ALA A 416 33.35 20.70 8.38
CA ALA A 416 33.47 19.97 9.64
C ALA A 416 33.97 18.53 9.49
N LEU A 417 33.83 17.92 8.30
CA LEU A 417 34.31 16.58 7.98
C LEU A 417 35.59 16.69 7.14
N ARG A 418 36.76 16.57 7.79
CA ARG A 418 38.05 16.47 7.09
C ARG A 418 38.46 14.99 7.06
N PRO A 419 38.89 14.44 5.91
CA PRO A 419 39.48 13.11 5.87
C PRO A 419 40.65 13.01 6.87
N PRO A 420 40.75 11.93 7.66
CA PRO A 420 41.83 11.78 8.63
C PRO A 420 43.17 11.59 7.91
N GLY A 421 44.00 12.64 7.88
CA GLY A 421 45.42 12.54 7.49
C GLY A 421 45.89 13.53 6.43
N ASP A 422 45.01 14.24 5.74
CA ASP A 422 45.43 15.15 4.67
C ASP A 422 45.51 16.62 5.13
N ASN A 423 46.74 17.11 5.32
CA ASN A 423 47.05 18.50 5.66
C ASN A 423 46.92 19.47 4.46
N SER A 424 46.62 18.97 3.25
CA SER A 424 46.56 19.78 2.02
C SER A 424 45.22 20.50 1.79
N ILE A 425 44.14 20.06 2.45
CA ILE A 425 42.81 20.64 2.27
C ILE A 425 42.71 22.00 2.98
N ILE A 426 42.47 23.06 2.20
CA ILE A 426 42.08 24.39 2.70
C ILE A 426 40.57 24.49 2.51
N CYS A 427 39.81 24.56 3.60
CA CYS A 427 38.35 24.69 3.61
C CYS A 427 37.93 25.80 4.58
N ILE A 428 37.23 26.83 4.09
CA ILE A 428 36.80 28.01 4.88
C ILE A 428 35.30 28.21 4.72
N ASP A 429 34.53 28.14 5.81
CA ASP A 429 33.08 28.41 5.79
C ASP A 429 32.74 29.89 6.03
N GLY A 430 31.76 30.40 5.29
CA GLY A 430 31.08 31.68 5.50
C GLY A 430 29.71 31.52 6.19
N PRO A 431 29.10 32.61 6.69
CA PRO A 431 27.83 32.52 7.41
C PRO A 431 26.63 32.29 6.47
N GLY A 432 25.87 31.22 6.72
CA GLY A 432 24.53 30.98 6.17
C GLY A 432 24.51 30.70 4.66
N LYS A 433 24.64 29.42 4.28
CA LYS A 433 24.51 28.98 2.89
C LYS A 433 23.03 29.01 2.46
N PRO A 434 22.67 29.68 1.35
CA PRO A 434 21.34 29.59 0.76
C PRO A 434 21.14 28.24 0.05
N GLU A 435 19.88 27.89 -0.26
CA GLU A 435 19.49 26.64 -0.93
C GLU A 435 20.13 26.49 -2.32
N THR A 436 20.24 27.59 -3.09
CA THR A 436 20.98 27.63 -4.36
C THR A 436 22.22 28.51 -4.23
N VAL A 437 23.37 27.97 -4.63
CA VAL A 437 24.67 28.66 -4.60
C VAL A 437 25.31 28.67 -5.98
N ARG A 438 26.27 29.57 -6.21
CA ARG A 438 27.12 29.52 -7.41
C ARG A 438 28.44 28.85 -7.11
N VAL A 439 28.72 27.75 -7.80
CA VAL A 439 29.98 27.02 -7.73
C VAL A 439 30.86 27.38 -8.92
N ARG A 440 32.12 27.74 -8.64
CA ARG A 440 33.13 27.99 -9.66
C ARG A 440 34.40 27.16 -9.40
N VAL A 441 34.88 26.51 -10.44
CA VAL A 441 36.14 25.74 -10.44
C VAL A 441 37.03 26.23 -11.59
N GLY A 442 37.86 27.23 -11.31
CA GLY A 442 38.71 27.85 -12.34
C GLY A 442 37.91 28.29 -13.58
N ASP A 443 38.31 27.76 -14.73
CA ASP A 443 37.60 27.88 -16.02
C ASP A 443 36.89 26.57 -16.43
N LEU A 444 36.94 25.53 -15.59
CA LEU A 444 36.38 24.20 -15.86
C LEU A 444 34.87 24.14 -15.60
N PHE A 445 34.38 24.88 -14.59
CA PHE A 445 32.96 24.94 -14.26
C PHE A 445 32.59 26.28 -13.64
N ASN A 446 31.40 26.78 -13.98
CA ASN A 446 30.78 27.96 -13.38
C ASN A 446 29.26 27.88 -13.55
N GLY A 447 28.55 27.54 -12.49
CA GLY A 447 27.11 27.28 -12.53
C GLY A 447 26.42 27.48 -11.19
N ASP A 448 25.11 27.68 -11.24
CA ASP A 448 24.25 27.65 -10.06
C ASP A 448 23.91 26.19 -9.74
N VAL A 449 23.99 25.82 -8.46
CA VAL A 449 23.94 24.43 -7.96
C VAL A 449 23.10 24.39 -6.68
N THR A 450 22.31 23.35 -6.52
CA THR A 450 21.55 22.98 -5.31
C THR A 450 22.07 21.68 -4.70
N GLU A 451 21.77 21.45 -3.42
CA GLU A 451 22.12 20.19 -2.75
C GLU A 451 21.58 18.99 -3.54
N GLY A 452 22.43 17.97 -3.77
CA GLY A 452 22.13 16.81 -4.60
C GLY A 452 22.69 16.86 -6.03
N ASP A 453 22.93 18.05 -6.58
CA ASP A 453 23.40 18.21 -7.97
C ASP A 453 24.80 17.60 -8.19
N ILE A 454 25.00 17.01 -9.38
CA ILE A 454 26.30 16.49 -9.83
C ILE A 454 27.04 17.55 -10.67
N ILE A 455 28.23 17.90 -10.23
CA ILE A 455 29.16 18.81 -10.90
C ILE A 455 30.22 17.98 -11.62
N THR A 456 30.16 17.99 -12.96
CA THR A 456 31.15 17.31 -13.79
C THR A 456 32.15 18.31 -14.37
N LEU A 457 33.43 18.06 -14.11
CA LEU A 457 34.55 18.86 -14.58
C LEU A 457 35.22 18.14 -15.75
N SER A 458 35.17 18.74 -16.93
CA SER A 458 35.78 18.17 -18.14
C SER A 458 36.75 19.17 -18.78
N ASN A 459 37.93 18.69 -19.20
CA ASN A 459 38.93 19.50 -19.90
C ASN A 459 39.05 19.11 -21.39
N GLY A 460 37.95 18.71 -22.00
CA GLY A 460 37.89 18.37 -23.43
C GLY A 460 38.83 17.24 -23.82
N GLY A 461 38.96 16.22 -22.96
CA GLY A 461 39.85 15.07 -23.16
C GLY A 461 41.33 15.32 -22.83
N ASN A 462 41.69 16.51 -22.37
CA ASN A 462 43.03 16.79 -21.83
C ASN A 462 43.08 16.50 -20.34
N CYS A 463 44.28 16.33 -19.79
CA CYS A 463 44.49 16.12 -18.36
C CYS A 463 43.90 17.28 -17.54
N LEU A 464 43.14 16.93 -16.50
CA LEU A 464 42.80 17.85 -15.43
C LEU A 464 44.05 18.15 -14.58
N PRO A 465 44.14 19.35 -13.98
CA PRO A 465 45.25 19.69 -13.10
C PRO A 465 45.21 18.83 -11.82
N ASP A 466 46.38 18.56 -11.22
CA ASP A 466 46.52 17.74 -9.99
C ASP A 466 46.02 18.44 -8.71
N SER A 467 45.57 19.69 -8.82
CA SER A 467 44.93 20.42 -7.74
C SER A 467 43.79 21.28 -8.28
N LEU A 468 42.64 21.16 -7.65
CA LEU A 468 41.44 21.92 -7.96
C LEU A 468 41.05 22.80 -6.79
N THR A 469 40.43 23.94 -7.10
CA THR A 469 39.89 24.87 -6.12
C THR A 469 38.44 25.18 -6.45
N PHE A 470 37.54 24.76 -5.56
CA PHE A 470 36.11 25.01 -5.62
C PHE A 470 35.79 26.26 -4.81
N SER A 471 35.12 27.22 -5.45
CA SER A 471 34.62 28.43 -4.79
C SER A 471 33.10 28.43 -4.82
N VAL A 472 32.48 28.37 -3.64
CA VAL A 472 31.04 28.48 -3.43
C VAL A 472 30.70 29.92 -3.03
N THR A 473 29.81 30.56 -3.78
CA THR A 473 29.49 31.99 -3.64
C THR A 473 28.00 32.25 -3.82
N ASP A 474 27.55 33.48 -3.56
CA ASP A 474 26.22 33.97 -3.94
C ASP A 474 26.14 34.42 -5.41
N GLY A 475 27.19 34.17 -6.20
CA GLY A 475 27.36 34.74 -7.54
C GLY A 475 27.72 36.22 -7.56
N GLY A 476 27.94 36.83 -6.38
CA GLY A 476 28.32 38.21 -6.14
C GLY A 476 29.63 38.33 -5.34
N SER A 477 29.58 38.95 -4.16
CA SER A 477 30.78 39.24 -3.34
C SER A 477 30.96 38.29 -2.16
N SER A 478 29.94 37.48 -1.85
CA SER A 478 29.95 36.63 -0.65
C SER A 478 30.54 35.27 -1.00
N GLN A 479 31.61 34.90 -0.29
CA GLN A 479 32.19 33.56 -0.38
C GLN A 479 31.70 32.72 0.80
N TYR A 480 31.03 31.62 0.49
CA TYR A 480 30.47 30.69 1.48
C TYR A 480 31.40 29.51 1.76
N GLN A 481 32.12 29.06 0.74
CA GLN A 481 33.08 27.97 0.90
C GLN A 481 34.20 28.13 -0.12
N LEU A 482 35.42 27.87 0.29
CA LEU A 482 36.57 27.74 -0.61
C LEU A 482 37.28 26.45 -0.24
N VAL A 483 37.33 25.49 -1.18
CA VAL A 483 37.92 24.18 -0.97
C VAL A 483 39.03 23.94 -1.99
N THR A 484 40.24 23.66 -1.53
CA THR A 484 41.35 23.22 -2.41
C THR A 484 41.82 21.85 -1.99
N PHE A 485 41.94 20.92 -2.92
CA PHE A 485 42.43 19.56 -2.68
C PHE A 485 43.22 19.03 -3.88
N SER A 486 43.91 17.92 -3.70
CA SER A 486 44.62 17.24 -4.78
C SER A 486 43.72 16.24 -5.49
N THR A 487 43.78 16.25 -6.81
CA THR A 487 43.05 15.35 -7.73
C THR A 487 43.98 14.35 -8.40
N GLY A 488 45.17 14.15 -7.84
CA GLY A 488 46.22 13.31 -8.43
C GLY A 488 45.84 11.83 -8.47
N CYS A 489 45.15 11.40 -9.52
CA CYS A 489 44.83 9.99 -9.77
C CYS A 489 46.05 9.14 -10.20
N SER A 490 47.25 9.72 -10.14
CA SER A 490 48.52 9.16 -10.62
C SER A 490 49.46 8.69 -9.48
N GLU A 491 49.31 9.22 -8.25
CA GLU A 491 50.13 8.83 -7.08
C GLU A 491 49.28 8.71 -5.80
N GLY A 492 48.60 7.56 -5.63
CA GLY A 492 47.83 7.26 -4.41
C GLY A 492 46.50 8.01 -4.32
N GLY A 493 45.71 7.93 -5.40
CA GLY A 493 44.55 8.77 -5.68
C GLY A 493 43.44 8.83 -4.64
N ILE A 494 42.44 9.65 -4.96
CA ILE A 494 41.23 9.89 -4.15
C ILE A 494 40.24 8.73 -4.28
N ASP A 495 39.63 8.32 -3.16
CA ASP A 495 38.64 7.25 -3.14
C ASP A 495 37.26 7.79 -3.53
N LEU A 496 36.52 7.03 -4.33
CA LEU A 496 35.14 7.28 -4.72
C LEU A 496 34.19 7.09 -3.52
N THR A 497 34.29 8.02 -2.58
CA THR A 497 33.48 8.29 -1.36
C THR A 497 34.11 9.43 -0.54
N ASP A 498 35.27 9.97 -0.94
CA ASP A 498 35.94 11.03 -0.21
C ASP A 498 35.14 12.34 -0.25
N THR A 499 34.91 12.91 0.92
CA THR A 499 34.23 14.21 1.11
C THR A 499 35.25 15.35 1.24
N PHE A 500 35.01 16.42 0.48
CA PHE A 500 35.83 17.63 0.43
C PHE A 500 34.97 18.86 0.78
N GLY A 501 34.71 19.08 2.06
CA GLY A 501 33.82 20.16 2.51
C GLY A 501 32.38 19.84 2.12
N GLY A 502 31.78 20.64 1.24
CA GLY A 502 30.42 20.43 0.74
C GLY A 502 30.34 19.64 -0.58
N PHE A 503 31.37 18.84 -0.89
CA PHE A 503 31.49 18.12 -2.16
C PHE A 503 31.92 16.67 -1.92
N ASP A 504 31.13 15.70 -2.35
CA ASP A 504 31.51 14.29 -2.35
C ASP A 504 32.07 13.91 -3.71
N PHE A 505 33.25 13.29 -3.74
CA PHE A 505 33.81 12.78 -4.97
C PHE A 505 33.03 11.57 -5.47
N SER A 506 32.64 11.60 -6.74
CA SER A 506 31.60 10.70 -7.23
C SER A 506 31.81 10.09 -8.60
N GLY A 507 32.83 10.49 -9.33
CA GLY A 507 33.14 9.83 -10.58
C GLY A 507 34.43 10.33 -11.19
N PHE A 508 35.00 9.51 -12.06
CA PHE A 508 36.13 9.91 -12.87
C PHE A 508 36.15 9.20 -14.22
N GLN A 509 36.81 9.84 -15.17
CA GLN A 509 37.20 9.22 -16.43
C GLN A 509 38.70 9.42 -16.64
N CYS A 510 39.42 8.31 -16.80
CA CYS A 510 40.82 8.36 -17.22
C CYS A 510 40.92 8.55 -18.74
N GLN A 511 42.04 9.12 -19.20
CA GLN A 511 42.31 9.25 -20.62
C GLN A 511 42.22 7.89 -21.35
N ASN A 512 41.25 7.75 -22.26
CA ASN A 512 40.91 6.50 -22.97
C ASN A 512 40.45 5.33 -22.07
N GLY A 513 40.02 5.61 -20.83
CA GLY A 513 39.45 4.63 -19.90
C GLY A 513 37.92 4.61 -19.89
N PRO A 514 37.31 3.59 -19.29
CA PRO A 514 35.89 3.63 -18.97
C PRO A 514 35.61 4.75 -17.96
N GLU A 515 34.40 5.27 -18.02
CA GLU A 515 33.86 6.15 -16.99
C GLU A 515 33.45 5.28 -15.78
N GLU A 516 33.89 5.69 -14.59
CA GLU A 516 33.49 5.05 -13.34
C GLU A 516 32.72 6.11 -12.53
N ASN A 517 31.43 5.87 -12.29
CA ASN A 517 30.52 6.78 -11.60
C ASN A 517 29.88 6.08 -10.40
N CYS A 518 29.90 6.73 -9.25
CA CYS A 518 29.21 6.32 -8.03
C CYS A 518 27.71 6.52 -8.08
N PHE A 519 27.19 7.24 -9.06
CA PHE A 519 25.77 7.55 -9.12
C PHE A 519 25.18 7.04 -10.42
N THR A 520 23.95 6.56 -10.31
CA THR A 520 23.11 6.27 -11.47
C THR A 520 21.72 6.84 -11.21
N GLU A 521 21.06 7.24 -12.29
CA GLU A 521 19.65 7.64 -12.24
C GLU A 521 18.79 6.38 -12.35
N ILE A 522 17.80 6.26 -11.49
CA ILE A 522 16.78 5.21 -11.55
C ILE A 522 15.42 5.84 -11.80
N ASP A 523 14.62 5.18 -12.61
CA ASP A 523 13.21 5.51 -12.80
C ASP A 523 12.39 4.54 -11.93
N PHE A 524 11.71 5.09 -10.92
CA PHE A 524 10.65 4.41 -10.21
C PHE A 524 9.36 4.53 -10.99
N GLU A 525 8.68 3.42 -11.26
CA GLU A 525 7.34 3.41 -11.82
C GLU A 525 6.37 2.86 -10.76
N VAL A 526 5.51 3.74 -10.26
CA VAL A 526 4.45 3.40 -9.31
C VAL A 526 3.15 3.24 -10.07
N CYS A 527 2.67 2.01 -10.18
CA CYS A 527 1.36 1.71 -10.76
C CYS A 527 0.34 1.52 -9.63
N THR A 528 -0.79 2.20 -9.73
CA THR A 528 -1.90 2.07 -8.77
C THR A 528 -3.14 1.63 -9.52
N THR A 529 -3.73 0.52 -9.09
CA THR A 529 -4.94 -0.06 -9.65
C THR A 529 -6.08 0.08 -8.65
N ASN A 530 -7.19 0.67 -9.10
CA ASN A 530 -8.44 0.62 -8.36
C ASN A 530 -9.11 -0.74 -8.62
N GLU A 531 -8.86 -1.72 -7.76
CA GLU A 531 -9.53 -3.03 -7.81
C GLU A 531 -10.97 -2.99 -7.28
N SER A 532 -11.41 -1.85 -6.76
CA SER A 532 -12.76 -1.66 -6.28
C SER A 532 -13.80 -1.73 -7.42
N VAL A 533 -15.01 -2.16 -7.06
CA VAL A 533 -16.19 -2.17 -7.95
C VAL A 533 -16.82 -0.79 -8.18
N VAL A 534 -16.34 0.23 -7.48
CA VAL A 534 -16.82 1.61 -7.56
C VAL A 534 -15.64 2.56 -7.80
N PRO A 535 -15.88 3.72 -8.44
CA PRO A 535 -14.86 4.73 -8.52
C PRO A 535 -14.43 5.21 -7.13
N ILE A 536 -13.13 5.45 -6.96
CA ILE A 536 -12.53 5.95 -5.72
C ILE A 536 -11.73 7.21 -6.03
N ASN A 537 -11.61 8.12 -5.07
CA ASN A 537 -10.74 9.26 -5.24
C ASN A 537 -9.43 9.02 -4.50
N ILE A 538 -8.33 8.87 -5.23
CA ILE A 538 -7.00 8.81 -4.65
C ILE A 538 -6.66 10.20 -4.12
N THR A 539 -6.35 10.28 -2.83
CA THR A 539 -6.05 11.52 -2.12
C THR A 539 -4.56 11.75 -1.97
N GLU A 540 -3.77 10.68 -1.93
CA GLU A 540 -2.33 10.73 -1.75
C GLU A 540 -1.65 9.52 -2.41
N VAL A 541 -0.55 9.77 -3.11
CA VAL A 541 0.39 8.74 -3.59
C VAL A 541 1.78 9.25 -3.25
N THR A 542 2.41 8.66 -2.23
CA THR A 542 3.74 9.06 -1.78
C THR A 542 4.77 7.99 -2.04
N LEU A 543 5.92 8.42 -2.54
CA LEU A 543 7.15 7.64 -2.59
C LEU A 543 8.09 8.20 -1.52
N ASN A 544 8.46 7.37 -0.55
CA ASN A 544 9.51 7.67 0.41
C ASN A 544 10.78 6.95 -0.02
N PHE A 545 11.82 7.72 -0.33
CA PHE A 545 13.12 7.22 -0.79
C PHE A 545 14.23 8.02 -0.12
N ASP A 546 15.23 7.35 0.48
CA ASP A 546 16.35 7.99 1.20
C ASP A 546 15.92 9.08 2.22
N ASP A 547 14.88 8.80 3.02
CA ASP A 547 14.25 9.72 3.99
C ASP A 547 13.58 10.97 3.38
N GLU A 548 13.48 11.05 2.04
CA GLU A 548 12.73 12.07 1.33
C GLU A 548 11.34 11.56 0.91
N ILE A 549 10.30 12.33 1.22
CA ILE A 549 8.92 12.01 0.86
C ILE A 549 8.51 12.84 -0.36
N ILE A 550 8.24 12.15 -1.46
CA ILE A 550 7.82 12.72 -2.74
C ILE A 550 6.32 12.44 -2.93
N ASP A 551 5.52 13.48 -3.11
CA ASP A 551 4.11 13.37 -3.48
C ASP A 551 3.98 13.27 -5.01
N LEU A 552 3.58 12.10 -5.50
CA LEU A 552 3.53 11.78 -6.92
C LEU A 552 2.29 12.35 -7.62
N ILE A 553 1.27 12.77 -6.87
CA ILE A 553 0.05 13.36 -7.44
C ILE A 553 -0.21 14.77 -6.90
N SER A 554 -0.73 15.67 -7.73
CA SER A 554 -1.17 16.98 -7.26
C SER A 554 -2.66 16.97 -6.90
N GLY A 555 -2.97 16.56 -5.68
CA GLY A 555 -4.33 16.54 -5.15
C GLY A 555 -5.18 15.36 -5.64
N ILE A 556 -6.50 15.48 -5.48
CA ILE A 556 -7.42 14.36 -5.60
C ILE A 556 -7.60 13.90 -7.06
N GLN A 557 -7.40 12.61 -7.33
CA GLN A 557 -7.66 11.99 -8.64
C GLN A 557 -8.77 10.92 -8.56
N LEU A 558 -9.72 10.94 -9.49
CA LEU A 558 -10.80 9.96 -9.57
C LEU A 558 -10.37 8.77 -10.42
N PHE A 559 -10.33 7.58 -9.84
CA PHE A 559 -10.03 6.33 -10.53
C PHE A 559 -11.32 5.54 -10.70
N ALA A 560 -11.68 5.17 -11.94
CA ALA A 560 -12.78 4.27 -12.22
C ALA A 560 -12.47 2.83 -11.72
N ALA A 561 -13.50 2.01 -11.59
CA ALA A 561 -13.33 0.60 -11.24
C ALA A 561 -12.46 -0.12 -12.30
N GLY A 562 -11.41 -0.81 -11.87
CA GLY A 562 -10.42 -1.48 -12.71
C GLY A 562 -9.45 -0.55 -13.44
N GLU A 563 -9.44 0.75 -13.12
CA GLU A 563 -8.48 1.70 -13.71
C GLU A 563 -7.11 1.60 -13.05
N THR A 564 -6.07 1.50 -13.88
CA THR A 564 -4.67 1.54 -13.45
C THR A 564 -4.01 2.80 -13.96
N VAL A 565 -3.32 3.52 -13.07
CA VAL A 565 -2.53 4.70 -13.39
C VAL A 565 -1.10 4.47 -12.92
N CYS A 566 -0.13 4.67 -13.82
CA CYS A 566 1.28 4.56 -13.52
C CYS A 566 1.94 5.94 -13.56
N ILE A 567 2.75 6.25 -12.55
CA ILE A 567 3.48 7.51 -12.41
C ILE A 567 4.96 7.16 -12.31
N LYS A 568 5.78 7.86 -13.09
CA LYS A 568 7.23 7.70 -13.06
C LYS A 568 7.89 8.84 -12.30
N GLU A 569 8.82 8.51 -11.42
CA GLU A 569 9.67 9.46 -10.70
C GLU A 569 11.14 9.05 -10.87
N THR A 570 12.00 9.99 -11.26
CA THR A 570 13.44 9.72 -11.38
C THR A 570 14.12 10.09 -10.08
N SER A 571 14.94 9.19 -9.54
CA SER A 571 15.79 9.44 -8.37
C SER A 571 17.25 9.07 -8.66
N ILE A 572 18.18 9.54 -7.85
CA ILE A 572 19.61 9.22 -7.98
C ILE A 572 20.01 8.32 -6.82
N ILE A 573 20.68 7.21 -7.11
CA ILE A 573 21.20 6.29 -6.08
C ILE A 573 22.71 6.21 -6.12
N THR A 574 23.30 5.83 -4.98
CA THR A 574 24.74 5.59 -4.85
C THR A 574 25.07 4.12 -5.10
N LEU A 575 25.99 3.84 -6.01
CA LEU A 575 26.53 2.51 -6.33
C LEU A 575 27.84 2.20 -5.57
N CYS A 576 28.47 3.21 -4.98
CA CYS A 576 29.72 3.06 -4.24
C CYS A 576 29.51 2.60 -2.78
N GLY A 577 30.52 1.93 -2.23
CA GLY A 577 30.51 1.37 -0.88
C GLY A 577 29.68 0.09 -0.76
N ASP A 578 28.91 0.00 0.32
CA ASP A 578 27.92 -1.06 0.56
C ASP A 578 26.51 -0.43 0.51
N PRO A 579 26.04 -0.02 -0.68
CA PRO A 579 24.80 0.70 -0.79
C PRO A 579 23.60 -0.20 -0.52
N THR A 580 22.75 0.27 0.38
CA THR A 580 21.41 -0.25 0.63
C THR A 580 20.44 0.88 0.38
N PHE A 581 19.37 0.63 -0.36
CA PHE A 581 18.29 1.60 -0.50
C PHE A 581 16.95 0.98 -0.14
N GLU A 582 16.07 1.82 0.40
CA GLU A 582 14.70 1.47 0.76
C GLU A 582 13.76 2.46 0.10
N ALA A 583 12.80 1.93 -0.66
CA ALA A 583 11.71 2.68 -1.25
C ALA A 583 10.40 2.20 -0.62
N THR A 584 9.62 3.12 -0.05
CA THR A 584 8.28 2.82 0.46
C THR A 584 7.26 3.61 -0.33
N VAL A 585 6.31 2.93 -0.95
CA VAL A 585 5.15 3.55 -1.60
C VAL A 585 3.96 3.47 -0.67
N THR A 586 3.23 4.57 -0.51
CA THR A 586 1.94 4.61 0.18
C THR A 586 0.90 5.23 -0.73
N VAL A 587 -0.24 4.57 -0.87
CA VAL A 587 -1.41 5.08 -1.61
C VAL A 587 -2.57 5.20 -0.64
N GLU A 588 -3.26 6.34 -0.63
CA GLU A 588 -4.47 6.57 0.20
C GLU A 588 -5.62 7.15 -0.64
N SER A 589 -6.85 6.82 -0.24
CA SER A 589 -8.07 7.29 -0.92
C SER A 589 -9.06 7.99 0.03
N ASP A 590 -10.06 8.66 -0.56
CA ASP A 590 -11.15 9.35 0.14
C ASP A 590 -12.13 8.42 0.88
N LYS A 591 -12.00 7.12 0.64
CA LYS A 591 -12.78 6.07 1.29
C LYS A 591 -11.94 5.29 2.32
N ASP A 592 -10.82 5.86 2.76
CA ASP A 592 -9.94 5.30 3.79
C ASP A 592 -9.32 3.92 3.44
N CYS A 593 -9.34 3.46 2.17
CA CYS A 593 -8.44 2.38 1.76
C CYS A 593 -7.04 2.89 1.49
N ARG A 594 -6.08 2.06 1.89
CA ARG A 594 -4.65 2.34 1.86
C ARG A 594 -3.90 1.09 1.48
N ASP A 595 -2.94 1.24 0.59
CA ASP A 595 -1.96 0.21 0.30
C ASP A 595 -0.54 0.72 0.57
N THR A 596 0.37 -0.18 0.92
CA THR A 596 1.76 0.16 1.21
C THR A 596 2.70 -0.94 0.77
N ILE A 597 3.61 -0.57 -0.11
CA ILE A 597 4.68 -1.44 -0.61
C ILE A 597 5.99 -0.96 0.00
N ILE A 598 6.83 -1.90 0.40
CA ILE A 598 8.20 -1.63 0.83
C ILE A 598 9.13 -2.48 -0.02
N VAL A 599 10.05 -1.83 -0.73
CA VAL A 599 11.13 -2.47 -1.48
C VAL A 599 12.45 -2.09 -0.81
N GLN A 600 13.22 -3.10 -0.42
CA GLN A 600 14.55 -2.94 0.16
C GLN A 600 15.51 -3.79 -0.68
N GLU A 601 16.53 -3.15 -1.24
CA GLU A 601 17.53 -3.83 -2.07
C GLU A 601 18.94 -3.56 -1.52
N GLU A 602 19.75 -4.62 -1.46
CA GLU A 602 21.18 -4.56 -1.13
C GLU A 602 21.96 -4.95 -2.40
N LEU A 603 22.80 -4.05 -2.90
CA LEU A 603 23.49 -4.29 -4.18
C LEU A 603 24.65 -5.27 -4.00
N GLU A 604 24.66 -6.33 -4.80
CA GLU A 604 25.79 -7.28 -4.80
C GLU A 604 27.06 -6.60 -5.33
N SER A 605 28.20 -6.83 -4.68
CA SER A 605 29.49 -6.28 -5.14
C SER A 605 29.86 -6.83 -6.52
N ARG A 606 30.30 -5.95 -7.43
CA ARG A 606 30.82 -6.32 -8.75
C ARG A 606 31.94 -7.35 -8.59
N PRO A 607 31.92 -8.49 -9.31
CA PRO A 607 33.00 -9.46 -9.23
C PRO A 607 34.31 -8.81 -9.67
N THR A 608 35.26 -8.69 -8.76
CA THR A 608 36.62 -8.24 -9.06
C THR A 608 37.21 -9.22 -10.07
N GLY A 609 37.42 -8.76 -11.31
CA GLY A 609 38.11 -9.54 -12.31
C GLY A 609 39.45 -9.97 -11.74
N ALA A 610 39.63 -11.27 -11.49
CA ALA A 610 40.89 -11.80 -11.00
C ALA A 610 42.03 -11.32 -11.92
N PRO A 611 43.16 -10.85 -11.38
CA PRO A 611 44.24 -10.33 -12.20
C PRO A 611 44.68 -11.41 -13.19
N THR A 612 44.58 -11.09 -14.49
CA THR A 612 45.15 -11.91 -15.55
C THR A 612 46.63 -12.14 -15.21
N PRO A 613 47.08 -13.38 -14.95
CA PRO A 613 48.48 -13.60 -14.60
C PRO A 613 49.38 -13.07 -15.72
N SER A 614 50.40 -12.32 -15.31
CA SER A 614 51.42 -11.71 -16.18
C SER A 614 51.86 -12.67 -17.30
N PRO A 615 52.01 -12.20 -18.56
CA PRO A 615 52.41 -13.05 -19.67
C PRO A 615 53.78 -13.69 -19.35
N THR A 616 53.79 -15.02 -19.35
CA THR A 616 55.00 -15.85 -19.24
C THR A 616 56.06 -15.35 -20.24
N PRO A 617 57.30 -15.08 -19.84
CA PRO A 617 58.33 -14.62 -20.76
C PRO A 617 58.54 -15.64 -21.88
N GLN A 618 58.63 -15.12 -23.10
CA GLN A 618 58.71 -15.85 -24.36
C GLN A 618 59.93 -16.82 -24.35
N PRO A 619 59.77 -18.09 -24.75
CA PRO A 619 60.87 -19.04 -24.77
C PRO A 619 61.89 -18.66 -25.85
N THR A 620 63.14 -18.52 -25.44
CA THR A 620 64.30 -18.41 -26.33
C THR A 620 64.41 -19.66 -27.20
N LEU A 621 64.30 -19.49 -28.51
CA LEU A 621 64.50 -20.53 -29.51
C LEU A 621 66.01 -20.86 -29.60
N GLU A 622 66.42 -22.03 -29.14
CA GLU A 622 67.62 -22.69 -29.66
C GLU A 622 67.28 -23.45 -30.96
N PRO A 623 68.15 -23.43 -31.98
CA PRO A 623 67.86 -24.03 -33.27
C PRO A 623 67.93 -25.57 -33.19
N THR A 624 66.82 -26.24 -33.51
CA THR A 624 66.74 -27.70 -33.62
C THR A 624 67.12 -28.12 -35.07
N PRO A 625 67.98 -29.13 -35.28
CA PRO A 625 68.44 -29.54 -36.61
C PRO A 625 67.34 -30.22 -37.44
N GLU A 626 67.44 -30.10 -38.77
CA GLU A 626 66.48 -30.59 -39.77
C GLU A 626 66.11 -32.08 -39.61
N PRO A 627 64.81 -32.44 -39.66
CA PRO A 627 64.37 -33.82 -39.61
C PRO A 627 64.52 -34.51 -40.98
N THR A 628 65.01 -35.74 -40.93
CA THR A 628 65.21 -36.63 -42.07
C THR A 628 63.89 -37.25 -42.52
N ASP A 629 63.63 -37.25 -43.83
CA ASP A 629 62.42 -37.82 -44.45
C ASP A 629 62.29 -39.35 -44.21
N VAL A 630 61.19 -39.77 -43.57
CA VAL A 630 60.69 -41.14 -43.63
C VAL A 630 59.19 -41.09 -43.94
N PRO A 631 58.70 -41.79 -44.97
CA PRO A 631 57.31 -41.65 -45.43
C PRO A 631 56.33 -42.39 -44.52
N THR A 632 55.34 -41.66 -44.01
CA THR A 632 54.20 -42.18 -43.24
C THR A 632 53.20 -42.89 -44.17
N PRO A 633 52.70 -44.09 -43.83
CA PRO A 633 51.71 -44.79 -44.64
C PRO A 633 50.34 -44.09 -44.63
N GLN A 634 49.68 -44.17 -45.79
CA GLN A 634 48.43 -43.50 -46.16
C GLN A 634 47.27 -43.84 -45.21
N PRO A 635 46.49 -42.85 -44.74
CA PRO A 635 45.34 -43.09 -43.87
C PRO A 635 44.16 -43.71 -44.64
N THR A 636 43.57 -44.73 -44.03
CA THR A 636 42.34 -45.40 -44.47
C THR A 636 41.15 -44.42 -44.41
N PRO A 637 40.27 -44.34 -45.43
CA PRO A 637 39.09 -43.48 -45.37
C PRO A 637 38.11 -43.93 -44.28
N GLY A 638 37.73 -43.01 -43.40
CA GLY A 638 36.63 -43.20 -42.47
C GLY A 638 35.28 -43.29 -43.19
N PRO A 639 34.27 -43.96 -42.59
CA PRO A 639 32.97 -44.18 -43.22
C PRO A 639 32.19 -42.87 -43.36
N THR A 640 31.54 -42.74 -44.52
CA THR A 640 30.66 -41.63 -44.91
C THR A 640 29.39 -41.64 -44.06
N PRO A 641 28.97 -40.50 -43.45
CA PRO A 641 27.66 -40.41 -42.83
C PRO A 641 26.55 -40.57 -43.87
N GLN A 642 25.55 -41.39 -43.55
CA GLN A 642 24.38 -41.65 -44.37
C GLN A 642 23.50 -40.37 -44.48
N PRO A 643 22.94 -40.05 -45.66
CA PRO A 643 22.13 -38.85 -45.84
C PRO A 643 20.82 -38.92 -45.05
N THR A 644 20.50 -37.80 -44.39
CA THR A 644 19.22 -37.53 -43.74
C THR A 644 18.07 -37.55 -44.77
N PRO A 645 16.93 -38.23 -44.51
CA PRO A 645 15.77 -38.17 -45.39
C PRO A 645 15.18 -36.74 -45.47
N GLU A 646 14.76 -36.34 -46.67
CA GLU A 646 14.03 -35.09 -46.92
C GLU A 646 12.70 -35.01 -46.14
N PRO A 647 12.27 -33.80 -45.74
CA PRO A 647 11.01 -33.60 -45.04
C PRO A 647 9.81 -33.86 -45.96
N THR A 648 8.94 -34.77 -45.53
CA THR A 648 7.65 -35.07 -46.16
C THR A 648 6.73 -33.84 -46.10
N ARG A 649 6.23 -33.38 -47.26
CA ARG A 649 5.24 -32.30 -47.34
C ARG A 649 3.92 -32.74 -46.69
N ALA A 650 3.34 -31.84 -45.90
CA ALA A 650 2.02 -32.03 -45.29
C ALA A 650 0.92 -32.20 -46.38
N PRO A 651 -0.09 -33.07 -46.15
CA PRO A 651 -1.17 -33.29 -47.09
C PRO A 651 -2.11 -32.09 -47.19
N THR A 652 -2.50 -31.77 -48.42
CA THR A 652 -3.48 -30.74 -48.78
C THR A 652 -4.89 -31.18 -48.38
N PRO A 653 -5.70 -30.35 -47.69
CA PRO A 653 -7.10 -30.67 -47.43
C PRO A 653 -7.91 -30.79 -48.73
N GLN A 654 -8.74 -31.82 -48.81
CA GLN A 654 -9.62 -32.10 -49.94
C GLN A 654 -10.76 -31.06 -50.00
N PRO A 655 -11.17 -30.59 -51.19
CA PRO A 655 -12.23 -29.59 -51.32
C PRO A 655 -13.61 -30.14 -50.94
N THR A 656 -14.35 -29.34 -50.17
CA THR A 656 -15.73 -29.55 -49.75
C THR A 656 -16.68 -29.59 -50.97
N PRO A 657 -17.62 -30.55 -51.06
CA PRO A 657 -18.63 -30.56 -52.12
C PRO A 657 -19.56 -29.33 -52.04
N ALA A 658 -19.94 -28.83 -53.21
CA ALA A 658 -20.88 -27.71 -53.36
C ALA A 658 -22.28 -28.03 -52.80
N PRO A 659 -23.00 -27.04 -52.24
CA PRO A 659 -24.32 -27.24 -51.66
C PRO A 659 -25.38 -27.55 -52.73
N THR A 660 -26.21 -28.54 -52.43
CA THR A 660 -27.39 -28.96 -53.19
C THR A 660 -28.46 -27.85 -53.19
N PRO A 661 -29.07 -27.50 -54.33
CA PRO A 661 -30.17 -26.53 -54.35
C PRO A 661 -31.44 -27.07 -53.67
N GLN A 662 -32.04 -26.21 -52.86
CA GLN A 662 -33.26 -26.42 -52.08
C GLN A 662 -34.50 -26.63 -52.98
N PRO A 663 -35.47 -27.49 -52.60
CA PRO A 663 -36.68 -27.72 -53.38
C PRO A 663 -37.63 -26.51 -53.37
N THR A 664 -38.23 -26.28 -54.54
CA THR A 664 -39.24 -25.25 -54.86
C THR A 664 -40.55 -25.54 -54.11
N PRO A 665 -41.17 -24.55 -53.44
CA PRO A 665 -42.53 -24.73 -52.92
C PRO A 665 -43.58 -24.73 -54.04
N GLU A 666 -44.49 -25.70 -53.97
CA GLU A 666 -45.68 -25.84 -54.80
C GLU A 666 -46.62 -24.63 -54.67
N PRO A 667 -47.31 -24.19 -55.74
CA PRO A 667 -48.30 -23.12 -55.65
C PRO A 667 -49.65 -23.67 -55.17
N THR A 668 -50.11 -23.21 -54.01
CA THR A 668 -51.50 -23.35 -53.58
C THR A 668 -52.38 -22.31 -54.28
N ARG A 669 -53.50 -22.78 -54.84
CA ARG A 669 -54.55 -22.01 -55.50
C ARG A 669 -55.61 -21.54 -54.52
#